data_AF-A0A543PWL1-F1
#
_entry.id   AF-A0A543PWL1-F1
#
_cell.length_a   1.000
_cell.length_b   1.000
_cell.length_c   1.000
_cell.angle_alpha   90.00
_cell.angle_beta   90.00
_cell.angle_gamma   90.00
#
_symmetry.space_group_name_H-M   'P 1'
#
loop_
_entity.id
_entity.type
_entity.pdbx_description
1 polymer ?
#
loop_
_entity_poly.entity_id
_entity_poly.type
_entity_poly.pdbx_seq_one_letter_code
_entity_poly.pdbx_strand_id
1 'polypeptide(L)'
;MSRAHSPGAGGSVSGAGALPAPPGDAAVLRSAAVRLRRAEQTARATVSLRGRLVTVLPQVWSGPAADAAVAESAELVQRCTSAVGRLTEAAVALERCAGALEQSQHAVRALQHEWDRATEAHEHTVAAVRLRVGADLDAGRLLARLHEERQAVTARLSRRHAELVEELDRAALRATAALASLNDEGLPRSLDPHPTSLRDRLVHGLPIASGAARASDVRASAMAGAAEARRLLGRGAGSVTPPEVGDLVHTLQEHRGDPLYAQALVEEVGVDGVNRLVVLLGDASATTGVDLTRQAVGELGFVLLTAVAPTGSGGRDARTARQVESAAALLRDDLVASMGKVVGNDATRSRVTGYWAVGQLVVGARLSGWSVPLPTALLARLAAGTASAEIGETRDDDAERVHGSSADTGGHRFASLFDDADVTGDALHTLLAEVGDDREEVAELLSTPVDGHGLTNSRGGQLVLAEALARRWVTYQASTSATHPDLSLATSADLTRLMAAAGGASETAAALRARVMSEIGRINSFAQQEHSTTAVYESSTAALESAAVDWVIAMPDAIDLALRRTDVIAVDSWTVKVSEGYQPLLRLDELSGLVGAFAVGVDTTRAGKAPAAGYRRLIDAELGRGALLARAARESGVGGLALGPSLDLPLDRLAARVGYFEQSASAALVTVARRQDAANLSMWRTLAEAKALAVAWREGPKALGSALVTLVSGDTNRTAEDDLAISLIRSDIELEQTRVDEQRTATLTSALEALRSGAGGGPVPTATLLAAGARRAPALATSDQLIGVRRQEHLDALALVLDDRISPRHEVLASKAPAPEAHELYTAERLRRAGFTVDFLPRADDAKSPDALIGGETWEFKAPFGSGSGTITQAVRYAREQSPRVVIDLARCPLAVEEAVRQVDAALRRYDRLDVVLVITRDGEILERRP
;
A
#
# COMPACT_ATOMS: atom_id res chain seq x y z
N MET A 1 -106.12 -28.28 -20.04
CA MET A 1 -107.06 -27.61 -19.12
C MET A 1 -106.26 -26.68 -18.22
N SER A 2 -106.38 -25.36 -18.40
CA SER A 2 -106.68 -24.39 -17.33
C SER A 2 -106.60 -22.99 -17.95
N ARG A 3 -107.68 -22.22 -17.77
CA ARG A 3 -107.77 -20.81 -18.17
C ARG A 3 -106.82 -19.98 -17.31
N ALA A 4 -106.06 -19.08 -17.94
CA ALA A 4 -105.51 -17.91 -17.28
C ALA A 4 -105.70 -16.68 -18.19
N HIS A 5 -106.70 -15.88 -17.81
CA HIS A 5 -106.75 -14.43 -17.86
C HIS A 5 -106.15 -13.69 -19.06
N SER A 6 -107.05 -13.15 -19.90
CA SER A 6 -106.78 -12.03 -20.80
C SER A 6 -106.04 -10.91 -20.06
N PRO A 7 -104.89 -10.43 -20.55
CA PRO A 7 -104.36 -9.15 -20.09
C PRO A 7 -105.19 -8.04 -20.75
N GLY A 8 -105.95 -7.34 -19.91
CA GLY A 8 -106.42 -5.99 -20.22
C GLY A 8 -105.24 -5.02 -20.30
N ALA A 9 -105.44 -3.94 -21.05
CA ALA A 9 -104.50 -2.83 -21.29
C ALA A 9 -103.19 -3.25 -22.02
N GLY A 10 -103.24 -3.23 -23.35
CA GLY A 10 -102.04 -3.18 -24.17
C GLY A 10 -101.32 -1.86 -23.93
N GLY A 11 -100.41 -1.84 -22.94
CA GLY A 11 -99.51 -0.72 -22.72
C GLY A 11 -98.58 -0.57 -23.92
N SER A 12 -98.55 0.63 -24.50
CA SER A 12 -97.57 0.98 -25.52
C SER A 12 -96.16 0.81 -24.98
N VAL A 13 -95.29 0.19 -25.78
CA VAL A 13 -93.84 0.19 -25.51
C VAL A 13 -93.35 1.61 -25.77
N SER A 14 -92.79 2.26 -24.75
CA SER A 14 -92.19 3.59 -24.87
C SER A 14 -91.01 3.57 -25.85
N GLY A 15 -90.73 4.71 -26.46
CA GLY A 15 -89.61 4.89 -27.39
C GLY A 15 -88.29 4.45 -26.77
N ALA A 16 -88.06 4.73 -25.48
CA ALA A 16 -86.88 4.28 -24.75
C ALA A 16 -86.78 2.74 -24.64
N GLY A 17 -87.91 2.04 -24.50
CA GLY A 17 -87.94 0.57 -24.49
C GLY A 17 -87.87 -0.06 -25.89
N ALA A 18 -88.36 0.64 -26.91
CA ALA A 18 -88.36 0.17 -28.30
C ALA A 18 -87.04 0.44 -29.04
N LEU A 19 -86.36 1.54 -28.72
CA LEU A 19 -85.15 2.02 -29.38
C LEU A 19 -84.08 2.31 -28.30
N PRO A 20 -83.31 1.32 -27.85
CA PRO A 20 -82.34 1.51 -26.77
C PRO A 20 -81.22 2.46 -27.19
N ALA A 21 -80.82 3.36 -26.27
CA ALA A 21 -79.69 4.25 -26.48
C ALA A 21 -78.37 3.48 -26.37
N PRO A 22 -77.36 3.77 -27.22
CA PRO A 22 -76.09 3.07 -27.16
C PRO A 22 -75.34 3.39 -25.85
N PRO A 23 -74.77 2.36 -25.17
CA PRO A 23 -74.04 2.55 -23.93
C PRO A 23 -72.66 3.20 -24.17
N GLY A 24 -72.14 3.94 -23.19
CA GLY A 24 -70.78 4.46 -23.20
C GLY A 24 -70.66 5.93 -22.77
N ASP A 25 -69.43 6.38 -22.55
CA ASP A 25 -69.08 7.75 -22.16
C ASP A 25 -68.07 8.36 -23.15
N ALA A 26 -68.52 9.36 -23.90
CA ALA A 26 -67.69 10.08 -24.86
C ALA A 26 -66.60 10.94 -24.20
N ALA A 27 -66.78 11.38 -22.95
CA ALA A 27 -65.78 12.16 -22.22
C ALA A 27 -64.55 11.30 -21.88
N VAL A 28 -64.76 10.03 -21.52
CA VAL A 28 -63.67 9.07 -21.27
C VAL A 28 -62.84 8.84 -22.54
N LEU A 29 -63.49 8.65 -23.69
CA LEU A 29 -62.82 8.46 -24.98
C LEU A 29 -61.96 9.68 -25.37
N ARG A 30 -62.49 10.90 -25.17
CA ARG A 30 -61.72 12.14 -25.42
C ARG A 30 -60.56 12.32 -24.45
N SER A 31 -60.76 12.02 -23.17
CA SER A 31 -59.68 12.09 -22.17
C SER A 31 -58.53 11.15 -22.54
N ALA A 32 -58.84 9.94 -22.99
CA ALA A 32 -57.84 9.00 -23.52
C ALA A 32 -57.11 9.57 -24.75
N ALA A 33 -57.83 10.15 -25.71
CA ALA A 33 -57.23 10.80 -26.89
C ALA A 33 -56.27 11.96 -26.51
N VAL A 34 -56.64 12.78 -25.52
CA VAL A 34 -55.78 13.86 -25.00
C VAL A 34 -54.49 13.31 -24.39
N ARG A 35 -54.55 12.20 -23.64
CA ARG A 35 -53.34 11.56 -23.09
C ARG A 35 -52.41 11.07 -24.20
N LEU A 36 -52.95 10.45 -25.25
CA LEU A 36 -52.16 10.00 -26.41
C LEU A 36 -51.48 11.19 -27.12
N ARG A 37 -52.19 12.29 -27.34
CA ARG A 37 -51.61 13.51 -27.94
C ARG A 37 -50.52 14.14 -27.07
N ARG A 38 -50.69 14.14 -25.74
CA ARG A 38 -49.63 14.61 -24.83
C ARG A 38 -48.38 13.73 -24.93
N ALA A 39 -48.54 12.41 -24.94
CA ALA A 39 -47.42 11.49 -25.11
C ALA A 39 -46.71 11.70 -26.46
N GLU A 40 -47.47 11.88 -27.54
CA GLU A 40 -46.95 12.22 -28.87
C GLU A 40 -46.15 13.52 -28.85
N GLN A 41 -46.69 14.58 -28.27
CA GLN A 41 -46.05 15.89 -28.21
C GLN A 41 -44.73 15.84 -27.44
N THR A 42 -44.71 15.12 -26.31
CA THR A 42 -43.49 14.87 -25.53
C THR A 42 -42.46 14.08 -26.34
N ALA A 43 -42.88 13.02 -27.03
CA ALA A 43 -41.98 12.25 -27.87
C ALA A 43 -41.37 13.10 -29.00
N ARG A 44 -42.18 13.85 -29.76
CA ARG A 44 -41.71 14.76 -30.83
C ARG A 44 -40.84 15.91 -30.33
N ALA A 45 -40.91 16.25 -29.05
CA ALA A 45 -40.03 17.23 -28.43
C ALA A 45 -38.59 16.70 -28.27
N THR A 46 -38.40 15.39 -28.23
CA THR A 46 -37.09 14.75 -28.09
C THR A 46 -36.18 15.07 -29.28
N VAL A 47 -35.07 15.76 -29.02
CA VAL A 47 -34.16 16.26 -30.06
C VAL A 47 -33.56 15.13 -30.92
N SER A 48 -33.30 13.96 -30.32
CA SER A 48 -32.80 12.78 -31.03
C SER A 48 -33.75 12.29 -32.12
N LEU A 49 -35.07 12.37 -31.90
CA LEU A 49 -36.09 12.01 -32.88
C LEU A 49 -36.22 13.00 -34.03
N ARG A 50 -35.66 14.21 -33.87
CA ARG A 50 -35.57 15.21 -34.96
C ARG A 50 -34.32 15.01 -35.84
N GLY A 51 -33.65 13.86 -35.72
CA GLY A 51 -32.50 13.52 -36.56
C GLY A 51 -31.16 14.11 -36.11
N ARG A 52 -31.07 14.71 -34.91
CA ARG A 52 -29.80 15.28 -34.41
C ARG A 52 -28.69 14.23 -34.28
N LEU A 53 -29.02 12.98 -33.95
CA LEU A 53 -28.01 11.91 -33.89
C LEU A 53 -27.31 11.71 -35.23
N VAL A 54 -28.08 11.69 -36.32
CA VAL A 54 -27.57 11.54 -37.69
C VAL A 54 -26.66 12.69 -38.10
N THR A 55 -26.89 13.90 -37.58
CA THR A 55 -26.06 15.08 -37.91
C THR A 55 -24.83 15.25 -37.02
N VAL A 56 -24.90 14.82 -35.75
CA VAL A 56 -23.80 14.96 -34.77
C VAL A 56 -22.80 13.81 -34.86
N LEU A 57 -23.26 12.56 -35.08
CA LEU A 57 -22.38 11.39 -35.11
C LEU A 57 -21.19 11.53 -36.09
N PRO A 58 -21.37 12.02 -37.33
CA PRO A 58 -20.26 12.21 -38.26
C PRO A 58 -19.23 13.27 -37.84
N GLN A 59 -19.58 14.18 -36.91
CA GLN A 59 -18.68 15.25 -36.44
C GLN A 59 -17.70 14.76 -35.38
N VAL A 60 -18.07 13.70 -34.65
CA VAL A 60 -17.29 13.16 -33.51
C VAL A 60 -16.73 11.77 -33.79
N TRP A 61 -17.17 11.12 -34.87
CA TRP A 61 -16.82 9.75 -35.20
C TRP A 61 -16.77 9.54 -36.72
N SER A 62 -15.71 8.92 -37.22
CA SER A 62 -15.47 8.65 -38.64
C SER A 62 -15.13 7.19 -38.94
N GLY A 63 -15.31 6.77 -40.20
CA GLY A 63 -14.98 5.44 -40.72
C GLY A 63 -16.18 4.47 -40.77
N PRO A 64 -15.98 3.21 -41.19
CA PRO A 64 -17.07 2.26 -41.46
C PRO A 64 -18.01 2.00 -40.27
N ALA A 65 -17.48 2.07 -39.05
CA ALA A 65 -18.28 1.91 -37.84
C ALA A 65 -19.15 3.14 -37.53
N ALA A 66 -18.70 4.35 -37.93
CA ALA A 66 -19.49 5.56 -37.84
C ALA A 66 -20.65 5.53 -38.85
N ASP A 67 -20.40 5.04 -40.07
CA ASP A 67 -21.44 4.87 -41.09
C ASP A 67 -22.52 3.87 -40.62
N ALA A 68 -22.11 2.76 -40.01
CA ALA A 68 -23.03 1.79 -39.40
C ALA A 68 -23.86 2.42 -38.28
N ALA A 69 -23.26 3.25 -37.42
CA ALA A 69 -23.97 3.92 -36.34
C ALA A 69 -24.96 4.98 -36.84
N VAL A 70 -24.62 5.70 -37.91
CA VAL A 70 -25.53 6.65 -38.56
C VAL A 70 -26.71 5.90 -39.18
N ALA A 71 -26.47 4.78 -39.86
CA ALA A 71 -27.51 3.93 -40.43
C ALA A 71 -28.45 3.36 -39.35
N GLU A 72 -27.90 2.79 -38.27
CA GLU A 72 -28.70 2.30 -37.14
C GLU A 72 -29.47 3.42 -36.43
N SER A 73 -28.89 4.60 -36.30
CA SER A 73 -29.56 5.76 -35.71
C SER A 73 -30.71 6.25 -36.58
N ALA A 74 -30.56 6.25 -37.90
CA ALA A 74 -31.62 6.59 -38.83
C ALA A 74 -32.78 5.59 -38.76
N GLU A 75 -32.46 4.29 -38.72
CA GLU A 75 -33.44 3.21 -38.55
C GLU A 75 -34.18 3.31 -37.20
N LEU A 76 -33.47 3.59 -36.10
CA LEU A 76 -34.10 3.81 -34.79
C LEU A 76 -35.04 5.03 -34.80
N VAL A 77 -34.63 6.14 -35.42
CA VAL A 77 -35.47 7.34 -35.58
C VAL A 77 -36.71 7.02 -36.42
N GLN A 78 -36.56 6.23 -37.49
CA GLN A 78 -37.67 5.80 -38.32
C GLN A 78 -38.69 4.96 -37.53
N ARG A 79 -38.24 3.94 -36.78
CA ARG A 79 -39.10 3.11 -35.94
C ARG A 79 -39.84 3.91 -34.87
N CYS A 80 -39.12 4.80 -34.17
CA CYS A 80 -39.73 5.67 -33.18
C CYS A 80 -40.73 6.65 -33.80
N THR A 81 -40.44 7.19 -34.99
CA THR A 81 -41.37 8.10 -35.71
C THR A 81 -42.63 7.36 -36.16
N SER A 82 -42.51 6.11 -36.62
CA SER A 82 -43.65 5.24 -36.93
C SER A 82 -44.53 5.02 -35.69
N ALA A 83 -43.92 4.62 -34.57
CA ALA A 83 -44.62 4.39 -33.31
C ALA A 83 -45.35 5.66 -32.81
N VAL A 84 -44.70 6.83 -32.90
CA VAL A 84 -45.29 8.12 -32.53
C VAL A 84 -46.45 8.50 -33.46
N GLY A 85 -46.34 8.25 -34.77
CA GLY A 85 -47.41 8.53 -35.74
C GLY A 85 -48.71 7.76 -35.46
N ARG A 86 -48.59 6.51 -35.00
CA ARG A 86 -49.76 5.68 -34.64
C ARG A 86 -50.49 6.18 -33.40
N LEU A 87 -49.82 6.88 -32.47
CA LEU A 87 -50.49 7.54 -31.34
C LEU A 87 -51.46 8.61 -31.83
N THR A 88 -51.09 9.35 -32.88
CA THR A 88 -51.97 10.33 -33.53
C THR A 88 -53.18 9.67 -34.15
N GLU A 89 -52.98 8.57 -34.89
CA GLU A 89 -54.07 7.81 -35.53
C GLU A 89 -55.06 7.25 -34.51
N ALA A 90 -54.56 6.67 -33.42
CA ALA A 90 -55.38 6.17 -32.31
C ALA A 90 -56.16 7.30 -31.60
N ALA A 91 -55.52 8.45 -31.36
CA ALA A 91 -56.20 9.62 -30.77
C ALA A 91 -57.34 10.12 -31.68
N VAL A 92 -57.11 10.23 -32.99
CA VAL A 92 -58.14 10.64 -33.96
C VAL A 92 -59.27 9.62 -34.05
N ALA A 93 -58.96 8.32 -34.01
CA ALA A 93 -59.99 7.27 -34.03
C ALA A 93 -60.88 7.31 -32.78
N LEU A 94 -60.29 7.55 -31.61
CA LEU A 94 -61.01 7.74 -30.35
C LEU A 94 -61.91 8.99 -30.37
N GLU A 95 -61.42 10.11 -30.90
CA GLU A 95 -62.22 11.34 -31.06
C GLU A 95 -63.41 11.14 -32.00
N ARG A 96 -63.21 10.42 -33.12
CA ARG A 96 -64.30 10.08 -34.05
C ARG A 96 -65.32 9.15 -33.41
N CYS A 97 -64.87 8.15 -32.66
CA CYS A 97 -65.76 7.24 -31.93
C CYS A 97 -66.57 8.00 -30.86
N ALA A 98 -65.94 8.92 -30.12
CA ALA A 98 -66.63 9.79 -29.17
C ALA A 98 -67.69 10.68 -29.83
N GLY A 99 -67.36 11.27 -30.99
CA GLY A 99 -68.30 12.08 -31.77
C GLY A 99 -69.48 11.26 -32.31
N ALA A 100 -69.22 10.07 -32.85
CA ALA A 100 -70.25 9.15 -33.32
C ALA A 100 -71.17 8.70 -32.17
N LEU A 101 -70.61 8.40 -30.99
CA LEU A 101 -71.39 8.01 -29.81
C LEU A 101 -72.36 9.11 -29.38
N GLU A 102 -71.90 10.35 -29.29
CA GLU A 102 -72.78 11.48 -28.91
C GLU A 102 -73.86 11.76 -29.95
N GLN A 103 -73.50 11.74 -31.23
CA GLN A 103 -74.44 11.94 -32.33
C GLN A 103 -75.50 10.83 -32.34
N SER A 104 -75.10 9.56 -32.19
CA SER A 104 -76.02 8.43 -32.09
C SER A 104 -76.88 8.52 -30.82
N GLN A 105 -76.32 8.86 -29.65
CA GLN A 105 -77.12 9.03 -28.43
C GLN A 105 -78.15 10.16 -28.56
N HIS A 106 -77.78 11.30 -29.16
CA HIS A 106 -78.69 12.42 -29.39
C HIS A 106 -79.77 12.08 -30.44
N ALA A 107 -79.37 11.46 -31.55
CA ALA A 107 -80.29 11.05 -32.61
C ALA A 107 -81.25 9.96 -32.15
N VAL A 108 -80.80 8.99 -31.35
CA VAL A 108 -81.67 7.96 -30.76
C VAL A 108 -82.67 8.59 -29.81
N ARG A 109 -82.29 9.57 -28.96
CA ARG A 109 -83.26 10.31 -28.14
C ARG A 109 -84.33 11.03 -28.97
N ALA A 110 -83.94 11.63 -30.10
CA ALA A 110 -84.89 12.25 -31.02
C ALA A 110 -85.86 11.20 -31.64
N LEU A 111 -85.34 10.04 -32.04
CA LEU A 111 -86.17 8.93 -32.53
C LEU A 111 -87.09 8.35 -31.45
N GLN A 112 -86.63 8.26 -30.20
CA GLN A 112 -87.44 7.86 -29.05
C GLN A 112 -88.62 8.83 -28.85
N HIS A 113 -88.38 10.15 -28.89
CA HIS A 113 -89.43 11.16 -28.82
C HIS A 113 -90.39 11.14 -30.02
N GLU A 114 -89.90 10.85 -31.23
CA GLU A 114 -90.75 10.64 -32.40
C GLU A 114 -91.61 9.38 -32.27
N TRP A 115 -91.05 8.30 -31.72
CA TRP A 115 -91.76 7.06 -31.43
C TRP A 115 -92.87 7.27 -30.41
N ASP A 116 -92.57 7.96 -29.30
CA ASP A 116 -93.54 8.29 -28.26
C ASP A 116 -94.68 9.14 -28.83
N ARG A 117 -94.36 10.22 -29.58
CA ARG A 117 -95.37 11.07 -30.22
C ARG A 117 -96.22 10.32 -31.24
N ALA A 118 -95.62 9.47 -32.06
CA ALA A 118 -96.36 8.66 -33.04
C ALA A 118 -97.28 7.64 -32.36
N THR A 119 -96.83 7.08 -31.25
CA THR A 119 -97.60 6.13 -30.44
C THR A 119 -98.78 6.82 -29.75
N GLU A 120 -98.55 7.95 -29.11
CA GLU A 120 -99.58 8.77 -28.47
C GLU A 120 -100.61 9.28 -29.49
N ALA A 121 -100.17 9.78 -30.65
CA ALA A 121 -101.06 10.23 -31.72
C ALA A 121 -101.93 9.08 -32.28
N HIS A 122 -101.36 7.88 -32.43
CA HIS A 122 -102.11 6.69 -32.83
C HIS A 122 -103.12 6.30 -31.76
N GLU A 123 -102.73 6.24 -30.48
CA GLU A 123 -103.63 5.92 -29.38
C GLU A 123 -104.80 6.92 -29.28
N HIS A 124 -104.51 8.21 -29.41
CA HIS A 124 -105.52 9.27 -29.42
C HIS A 124 -106.49 9.13 -30.59
N THR A 125 -105.98 8.84 -31.79
CA THR A 125 -106.80 8.64 -33.00
C THR A 125 -107.64 7.36 -32.90
N VAL A 126 -107.07 6.26 -32.40
CA VAL A 126 -107.79 5.00 -32.15
C VAL A 126 -108.87 5.17 -31.08
N ALA A 127 -108.60 5.91 -30.01
CA ALA A 127 -109.59 6.24 -28.98
C ALA A 127 -110.74 7.08 -29.56
N ALA A 128 -110.42 8.10 -30.37
CA ALA A 128 -111.42 8.93 -31.06
C ALA A 128 -112.29 8.13 -32.04
N VAL A 129 -111.70 7.20 -32.81
CA VAL A 129 -112.45 6.30 -33.71
C VAL A 129 -113.32 5.33 -32.92
N ARG A 130 -112.83 4.76 -31.80
CA ARG A 130 -113.60 3.85 -30.94
C ARG A 130 -114.79 4.52 -30.26
N LEU A 131 -114.66 5.79 -29.83
CA LEU A 131 -115.74 6.57 -29.22
C LEU A 131 -116.86 6.94 -30.21
N ARG A 132 -116.56 6.97 -31.52
CA ARG A 132 -117.47 7.45 -32.57
C ARG A 132 -118.28 6.34 -33.24
N VAL A 133 -118.02 5.07 -32.90
CA VAL A 133 -118.59 3.89 -33.59
C VAL A 133 -119.54 3.12 -32.67
N GLY A 134 -120.83 3.18 -32.99
CA GLY A 134 -121.82 2.17 -32.59
C GLY A 134 -122.10 1.23 -33.77
N ALA A 135 -121.44 0.07 -33.79
CA ALA A 135 -121.67 -1.08 -34.69
C ALA A 135 -121.62 -0.81 -36.21
N ASP A 136 -120.48 -0.33 -36.73
CA ASP A 136 -120.23 -0.19 -38.17
C ASP A 136 -119.09 -1.11 -38.66
N LEU A 137 -119.32 -1.85 -39.75
CA LEU A 137 -118.33 -2.78 -40.34
C LEU A 137 -117.13 -2.05 -40.97
N ASP A 138 -117.27 -0.77 -41.31
CA ASP A 138 -116.20 0.06 -41.87
C ASP A 138 -115.18 0.53 -40.81
N ALA A 139 -115.56 0.56 -39.53
CA ALA A 139 -114.65 0.94 -38.43
C ALA A 139 -113.51 -0.06 -38.23
N GLY A 140 -113.76 -1.36 -38.44
CA GLY A 140 -112.74 -2.40 -38.35
C GLY A 140 -111.66 -2.26 -39.41
N ARG A 141 -112.03 -1.87 -40.64
CA ARG A 141 -111.09 -1.58 -41.73
C ARG A 141 -110.26 -0.33 -41.45
N LEU A 142 -110.86 0.72 -40.90
CA LEU A 142 -110.16 1.94 -40.53
C LEU A 142 -109.14 1.71 -39.39
N LEU A 143 -109.52 0.94 -38.36
CA LEU A 143 -108.60 0.57 -37.28
C LEU A 143 -107.45 -0.32 -37.76
N ALA A 144 -107.71 -1.26 -38.68
CA ALA A 144 -106.67 -2.07 -39.32
C ALA A 144 -105.67 -1.19 -40.10
N ARG A 145 -106.18 -0.24 -40.90
CA ARG A 145 -105.34 0.72 -41.64
C ARG A 145 -104.52 1.62 -40.72
N LEU A 146 -105.10 2.15 -39.64
CA LEU A 146 -104.36 2.95 -38.65
C LEU A 146 -103.26 2.11 -37.96
N HIS A 147 -103.51 0.81 -37.75
CA HIS A 147 -102.52 -0.09 -37.19
C HIS A 147 -101.38 -0.36 -38.17
N GLU A 148 -101.69 -0.57 -39.46
CA GLU A 148 -100.70 -0.68 -40.54
C GLU A 148 -99.87 0.60 -40.68
N GLU A 149 -100.50 1.79 -40.61
CA GLU A 149 -99.81 3.08 -40.64
C GLU A 149 -98.87 3.25 -39.44
N ARG A 150 -99.30 2.85 -38.23
CA ARG A 150 -98.42 2.83 -37.05
C ARG A 150 -97.25 1.88 -37.24
N GLN A 151 -97.51 0.65 -37.71
CA GLN A 151 -96.47 -0.34 -37.97
C GLN A 151 -95.47 0.15 -39.02
N ALA A 152 -95.92 0.88 -40.04
CA ALA A 152 -95.05 1.48 -41.06
C ALA A 152 -94.15 2.58 -40.47
N VAL A 153 -94.70 3.45 -39.61
CA VAL A 153 -93.93 4.51 -38.93
C VAL A 153 -92.92 3.91 -37.96
N THR A 154 -93.32 2.95 -37.12
CA THR A 154 -92.41 2.30 -36.18
C THR A 154 -91.33 1.50 -36.90
N ALA A 155 -91.66 0.76 -37.97
CA ALA A 155 -90.67 0.06 -38.78
C ALA A 155 -89.68 1.02 -39.47
N ARG A 156 -90.12 2.22 -39.87
CA ARG A 156 -89.22 3.27 -40.39
C ARG A 156 -88.27 3.79 -39.31
N LEU A 157 -88.77 4.06 -38.10
CA LEU A 157 -87.95 4.53 -36.97
C LEU A 157 -86.95 3.46 -36.52
N SER A 158 -87.35 2.19 -36.46
CA SER A 158 -86.45 1.07 -36.13
C SER A 158 -85.36 0.87 -37.19
N ARG A 159 -85.66 1.01 -38.49
CA ARG A 159 -84.63 0.98 -39.55
C ARG A 159 -83.62 2.12 -39.38
N ARG A 160 -84.09 3.34 -39.11
CA ARG A 160 -83.22 4.49 -38.89
C ARG A 160 -82.37 4.36 -37.63
N HIS A 161 -82.90 3.74 -36.58
CA HIS A 161 -82.13 3.37 -35.38
C HIS A 161 -81.04 2.33 -35.69
N ALA A 162 -81.37 1.28 -36.44
CA ALA A 162 -80.39 0.28 -36.87
C ALA A 162 -79.24 0.90 -37.70
N GLU A 163 -79.55 1.82 -38.62
CA GLU A 163 -78.53 2.56 -39.39
C GLU A 163 -77.58 3.37 -38.49
N LEU A 164 -78.11 4.03 -37.45
CA LEU A 164 -77.31 4.81 -36.49
C LEU A 164 -76.43 3.93 -35.59
N VAL A 165 -76.93 2.74 -35.20
CA VAL A 165 -76.15 1.76 -34.43
C VAL A 165 -75.04 1.17 -35.30
N GLU A 166 -75.33 0.82 -36.55
CA GLU A 166 -74.32 0.30 -37.49
C GLU A 166 -73.22 1.34 -37.78
N GLU A 167 -73.56 2.62 -37.85
CA GLU A 167 -72.57 3.70 -37.99
C GLU A 167 -71.66 3.83 -36.77
N LEU A 168 -72.24 3.74 -35.56
CA LEU A 168 -71.47 3.71 -34.32
C LEU A 168 -70.57 2.47 -34.24
N ASP A 169 -71.06 1.28 -34.59
CA ASP A 169 -70.29 0.04 -34.61
C ASP A 169 -69.11 0.14 -35.58
N ARG A 170 -69.32 0.72 -36.77
CA ARG A 170 -68.23 1.00 -37.72
C ARG A 170 -67.18 1.95 -37.13
N ALA A 171 -67.59 2.98 -36.40
CA ALA A 171 -66.66 3.90 -35.74
C ALA A 171 -65.89 3.22 -34.59
N ALA A 172 -66.59 2.40 -33.79
CA ALA A 172 -66.01 1.62 -32.71
C ALA A 172 -65.00 0.58 -33.21
N LEU A 173 -65.34 -0.17 -34.26
CA LEU A 173 -64.42 -1.13 -34.90
C LEU A 173 -63.14 -0.46 -35.42
N ARG A 174 -63.27 0.74 -36.02
CA ARG A 174 -62.10 1.52 -36.46
C ARG A 174 -61.23 1.97 -35.27
N ALA A 175 -61.84 2.41 -34.17
CA ALA A 175 -61.11 2.77 -32.96
C ALA A 175 -60.40 1.56 -32.35
N THR A 176 -61.08 0.41 -32.28
CA THR A 176 -60.49 -0.85 -31.81
C THR A 176 -59.34 -1.29 -32.69
N ALA A 177 -59.48 -1.21 -34.01
CA ALA A 177 -58.40 -1.55 -34.95
C ALA A 177 -57.19 -0.60 -34.80
N ALA A 178 -57.42 0.71 -34.64
CA ALA A 178 -56.35 1.68 -34.41
C ALA A 178 -55.66 1.50 -33.05
N LEU A 179 -56.39 1.08 -32.01
CA LEU A 179 -55.79 0.72 -30.73
C LEU A 179 -55.06 -0.63 -30.79
N ALA A 180 -55.55 -1.57 -31.59
CA ALA A 180 -54.88 -2.85 -31.81
C ALA A 180 -53.59 -2.67 -32.62
N SER A 181 -53.52 -1.74 -33.56
CA SER A 181 -52.30 -1.46 -34.35
C SER A 181 -51.16 -0.86 -33.53
N LEU A 182 -51.46 -0.24 -32.38
CA LEU A 182 -50.47 0.13 -31.37
C LEU A 182 -49.79 -1.11 -30.77
N ASN A 183 -50.49 -2.25 -30.71
CA ASN A 183 -50.01 -3.51 -30.17
C ASN A 183 -49.24 -4.34 -31.20
N ASP A 184 -49.58 -4.23 -32.50
CA ASP A 184 -48.93 -4.99 -33.58
C ASP A 184 -47.51 -4.48 -33.94
N GLU A 185 -47.15 -3.23 -33.60
CA GLU A 185 -45.77 -2.71 -33.72
C GLU A 185 -45.18 -2.20 -32.40
N GLY A 186 -45.38 -2.91 -31.29
CA GLY A 186 -44.45 -2.78 -30.17
C GLY A 186 -45.01 -2.48 -28.78
N LEU A 187 -46.33 -2.44 -28.57
CA LEU A 187 -46.88 -2.45 -27.21
C LEU A 187 -47.30 -3.89 -26.81
N PRO A 188 -46.96 -4.39 -25.60
CA PRO A 188 -47.27 -5.76 -25.19
C PRO A 188 -48.77 -6.08 -25.15
N ARG A 189 -49.14 -7.35 -25.43
CA ARG A 189 -50.49 -7.91 -25.15
C ARG A 189 -50.74 -8.16 -23.66
N SER A 190 -49.73 -7.99 -22.80
CA SER A 190 -49.84 -8.25 -21.36
C SER A 190 -50.45 -7.06 -20.62
N LEU A 191 -51.18 -7.38 -19.55
CA LEU A 191 -51.83 -6.43 -18.65
C LEU A 191 -50.86 -5.44 -17.97
N ASP A 192 -49.53 -5.60 -18.14
CA ASP A 192 -48.49 -4.67 -17.68
C ASP A 192 -47.53 -4.27 -18.82
N PRO A 193 -47.73 -3.10 -19.46
CA PRO A 193 -46.76 -2.54 -20.40
C PRO A 193 -45.58 -1.91 -19.66
N HIS A 194 -44.42 -2.59 -19.62
CA HIS A 194 -43.20 -2.03 -19.04
C HIS A 194 -42.38 -1.22 -20.08
N PRO A 195 -41.84 -0.04 -19.74
CA PRO A 195 -41.00 0.77 -20.64
C PRO A 195 -39.84 0.01 -21.30
N THR A 196 -39.26 -0.95 -20.59
CA THR A 196 -38.16 -1.81 -21.05
C THR A 196 -38.55 -2.64 -22.26
N SER A 197 -39.75 -3.24 -22.26
CA SER A 197 -40.23 -4.10 -23.34
C SER A 197 -40.45 -3.35 -24.66
N LEU A 198 -40.87 -2.07 -24.59
CA LEU A 198 -40.99 -1.21 -25.76
C LEU A 198 -39.61 -0.87 -26.33
N ARG A 199 -38.68 -0.48 -25.45
CA ARG A 199 -37.31 -0.14 -25.86
C ARG A 199 -36.60 -1.33 -26.51
N ASP A 200 -36.67 -2.52 -25.92
CA ASP A 200 -35.99 -3.71 -26.43
C ASP A 200 -36.49 -4.11 -27.83
N ARG A 201 -37.78 -3.90 -28.12
CA ARG A 201 -38.33 -4.07 -29.47
C ARG A 201 -37.85 -3.00 -30.45
N LEU A 202 -37.80 -1.75 -30.03
CA LEU A 202 -37.34 -0.64 -30.89
C LEU A 202 -35.87 -0.83 -31.30
N VAL A 203 -35.02 -1.28 -30.38
CA VAL A 203 -33.58 -1.52 -30.63
C VAL A 203 -33.30 -2.93 -31.17
N HIS A 204 -34.30 -3.79 -31.31
CA HIS A 204 -34.11 -5.17 -31.77
C HIS A 204 -33.47 -5.22 -33.17
N GLY A 205 -32.39 -6.00 -33.32
CA GLY A 205 -31.64 -6.08 -34.58
C GLY A 205 -30.75 -4.88 -34.89
N LEU A 206 -30.63 -3.92 -33.97
CA LEU A 206 -29.71 -2.77 -34.06
C LEU A 206 -28.59 -2.95 -33.02
N PRO A 207 -27.46 -3.58 -33.37
CA PRO A 207 -26.45 -3.97 -32.37
C PRO A 207 -25.84 -2.78 -31.61
N ILE A 208 -25.62 -1.64 -32.25
CA ILE A 208 -25.07 -0.44 -31.61
C ILE A 208 -26.10 0.19 -30.67
N ALA A 209 -27.37 0.30 -31.10
CA ALA A 209 -28.44 0.84 -30.26
C ALA A 209 -28.78 -0.08 -29.08
N SER A 210 -28.80 -1.40 -29.32
CA SER A 210 -29.01 -2.43 -28.29
C SER A 210 -27.86 -2.42 -27.27
N GLY A 211 -26.61 -2.35 -27.74
CA GLY A 211 -25.44 -2.22 -26.88
C GLY A 211 -25.49 -0.95 -26.00
N ALA A 212 -25.89 0.20 -26.57
CA ALA A 212 -26.03 1.45 -25.84
C ALA A 212 -27.16 1.40 -24.80
N ALA A 213 -28.31 0.79 -25.13
CA ALA A 213 -29.41 0.60 -24.17
C ALA A 213 -28.99 -0.30 -23.00
N ARG A 214 -28.34 -1.43 -23.29
CA ARG A 214 -27.79 -2.33 -22.27
C ARG A 214 -26.76 -1.61 -21.38
N ALA A 215 -25.82 -0.87 -21.97
CA ALA A 215 -24.82 -0.11 -21.20
C ALA A 215 -25.47 0.93 -20.27
N SER A 216 -26.56 1.58 -20.72
CA SER A 216 -27.32 2.53 -19.90
C SER A 216 -28.01 1.86 -18.71
N ASP A 217 -28.61 0.68 -18.91
CA ASP A 217 -29.25 -0.07 -17.81
C ASP A 217 -28.23 -0.54 -16.80
N VAL A 218 -27.14 -1.13 -17.28
CA VAL A 218 -26.05 -1.62 -16.44
C VAL A 218 -25.46 -0.47 -15.62
N ARG A 219 -25.29 0.72 -16.22
CA ARG A 219 -24.84 1.91 -15.50
C ARG A 219 -25.85 2.35 -14.43
N ALA A 220 -27.15 2.32 -14.72
CA ALA A 220 -28.18 2.66 -13.73
C ALA A 220 -28.17 1.68 -12.54
N SER A 221 -28.02 0.39 -12.79
CA SER A 221 -27.82 -0.63 -11.73
C SER A 221 -26.54 -0.37 -10.93
N ALA A 222 -25.43 -0.07 -11.61
CA ALA A 222 -24.17 0.26 -10.94
C ALA A 222 -24.27 1.51 -10.06
N MET A 223 -25.01 2.54 -10.51
CA MET A 223 -25.27 3.74 -9.68
C MET A 223 -26.11 3.42 -8.44
N ALA A 224 -27.07 2.50 -8.53
CA ALA A 224 -27.83 2.03 -7.37
C ALA A 224 -26.94 1.26 -6.38
N GLY A 225 -26.09 0.35 -6.88
CA GLY A 225 -25.08 -0.34 -6.07
C GLY A 225 -24.08 0.62 -5.42
N ALA A 226 -23.62 1.63 -6.16
CA ALA A 226 -22.73 2.67 -5.65
C ALA A 226 -23.40 3.52 -4.57
N ALA A 227 -24.70 3.80 -4.70
CA ALA A 227 -25.46 4.48 -3.66
C ALA A 227 -25.53 3.63 -2.39
N GLU A 228 -25.71 2.32 -2.48
CA GLU A 228 -25.66 1.40 -1.33
C GLU A 228 -24.28 1.41 -0.66
N ALA A 229 -23.21 1.25 -1.44
CA ALA A 229 -21.83 1.36 -0.98
C ALA A 229 -21.55 2.69 -0.25
N ARG A 230 -21.98 3.83 -0.83
CA ARG A 230 -21.81 5.15 -0.21
C ARG A 230 -22.66 5.32 1.05
N ARG A 231 -23.86 4.72 1.12
CA ARG A 231 -24.69 4.72 2.34
C ARG A 231 -23.97 4.02 3.49
N LEU A 232 -23.35 2.87 3.21
CA LEU A 232 -22.52 2.15 4.20
C LEU A 232 -21.32 2.99 4.63
N LEU A 233 -20.57 3.57 3.68
CA LEU A 233 -19.43 4.45 4.00
C LEU A 233 -19.79 5.70 4.80
N GLY A 234 -21.02 6.20 4.65
CA GLY A 234 -21.53 7.33 5.44
C GLY A 234 -21.88 6.96 6.88
N ARG A 235 -21.87 5.67 7.23
CA ARG A 235 -22.15 5.16 8.56
C ARG A 235 -20.87 4.75 9.28
N GLY A 236 -20.83 4.90 10.61
CA GLY A 236 -19.75 4.37 11.42
C GLY A 236 -19.86 2.84 11.57
N ALA A 237 -18.74 2.14 11.77
CA ALA A 237 -18.69 0.68 11.83
C ALA A 237 -19.71 0.05 12.80
N GLY A 238 -19.95 0.67 13.96
CA GLY A 238 -20.93 0.20 14.96
C GLY A 238 -22.40 0.33 14.56
N SER A 239 -22.71 0.86 13.38
CA SER A 239 -24.08 1.07 12.87
C SER A 239 -24.40 0.30 11.58
N VAL A 240 -23.46 -0.52 11.12
CA VAL A 240 -23.65 -1.42 9.97
C VAL A 240 -24.32 -2.71 10.45
N THR A 241 -25.38 -3.12 9.76
CA THR A 241 -26.19 -4.30 10.13
C THR A 241 -25.96 -5.48 9.18
N PRO A 242 -26.13 -6.75 9.63
CA PRO A 242 -26.00 -7.91 8.77
C PRO A 242 -26.88 -7.89 7.51
N PRO A 243 -28.17 -7.46 7.56
CA PRO A 243 -29.00 -7.35 6.36
C PRO A 243 -28.43 -6.42 5.30
N GLU A 244 -27.86 -5.27 5.69
CA GLU A 244 -27.29 -4.31 4.75
C GLU A 244 -26.03 -4.87 4.05
N VAL A 245 -25.20 -5.61 4.78
CA VAL A 245 -24.05 -6.32 4.17
C VAL A 245 -24.53 -7.43 3.25
N GLY A 246 -25.60 -8.15 3.63
CA GLY A 246 -26.25 -9.16 2.79
C GLY A 246 -26.82 -8.57 1.49
N ASP A 247 -27.47 -7.40 1.57
CA ASP A 247 -28.01 -6.69 0.41
C ASP A 247 -26.89 -6.23 -0.54
N LEU A 248 -25.77 -5.73 0.01
CA LEU A 248 -24.58 -5.41 -0.77
C LEU A 248 -24.05 -6.65 -1.49
N VAL A 249 -23.84 -7.76 -0.77
CA VAL A 249 -23.37 -9.03 -1.34
C VAL A 249 -24.28 -9.49 -2.47
N HIS A 250 -25.60 -9.49 -2.25
CA HIS A 250 -26.57 -9.92 -3.25
C HIS A 250 -26.48 -9.05 -4.52
N THR A 251 -26.44 -7.72 -4.34
CA THR A 251 -26.31 -6.77 -5.45
C THR A 251 -25.03 -6.98 -6.26
N LEU A 252 -23.90 -7.26 -5.61
CA LEU A 252 -22.64 -7.54 -6.30
C LEU A 252 -22.66 -8.90 -7.03
N GLN A 253 -23.30 -9.91 -6.42
CA GLN A 253 -23.42 -11.25 -7.01
C GLN A 253 -24.31 -11.29 -8.26
N GLU A 254 -25.40 -10.52 -8.29
CA GLU A 254 -26.31 -10.44 -9.45
C GLU A 254 -25.60 -9.97 -10.73
N HIS A 255 -24.57 -9.14 -10.58
CA HIS A 255 -23.82 -8.54 -11.69
C HIS A 255 -22.41 -9.10 -11.86
N ARG A 256 -22.14 -10.25 -11.24
CA ARG A 256 -20.83 -10.89 -11.24
C ARG A 256 -20.35 -11.17 -12.68
N GLY A 257 -19.13 -10.71 -12.99
CA GLY A 257 -18.50 -10.92 -14.29
C GLY A 257 -18.96 -9.98 -15.41
N ASP A 258 -19.82 -9.00 -15.14
CA ASP A 258 -20.14 -7.93 -16.09
C ASP A 258 -19.16 -6.76 -15.96
N PRO A 259 -18.24 -6.55 -16.92
CA PRO A 259 -17.24 -5.50 -16.83
C PRO A 259 -17.84 -4.10 -16.92
N LEU A 260 -18.97 -3.91 -17.61
CA LEU A 260 -19.61 -2.59 -17.68
C LEU A 260 -20.19 -2.19 -16.32
N TYR A 261 -20.75 -3.16 -15.58
CA TYR A 261 -21.24 -2.94 -14.23
C TYR A 261 -20.07 -2.64 -13.29
N ALA A 262 -19.05 -3.50 -13.35
CA ALA A 262 -17.88 -3.38 -12.49
C ALA A 262 -17.15 -2.05 -12.67
N GLN A 263 -16.91 -1.64 -13.92
CA GLN A 263 -16.27 -0.36 -14.23
C GLN A 263 -17.11 0.81 -13.76
N ALA A 264 -18.42 0.83 -14.05
CA ALA A 264 -19.29 1.91 -13.60
C ALA A 264 -19.39 1.98 -12.07
N LEU A 265 -19.42 0.84 -11.36
CA LEU A 265 -19.45 0.81 -9.90
C LEU A 265 -18.15 1.37 -9.31
N VAL A 266 -17.00 0.92 -9.80
CA VAL A 266 -15.68 1.36 -9.31
C VAL A 266 -15.41 2.82 -9.68
N GLU A 267 -15.83 3.29 -10.86
CA GLU A 267 -15.75 4.72 -11.23
C GLU A 267 -16.58 5.60 -10.27
N GLU A 268 -17.77 5.15 -9.86
CA GLU A 268 -18.63 5.90 -8.97
C GLU A 268 -18.15 5.86 -7.51
N VAL A 269 -17.76 4.69 -7.00
CA VAL A 269 -17.30 4.54 -5.61
C VAL A 269 -15.87 5.04 -5.44
N GLY A 270 -15.05 4.92 -6.47
CA GLY A 270 -13.60 5.12 -6.45
C GLY A 270 -12.87 3.93 -5.82
N VAL A 271 -11.63 3.66 -6.27
CA VAL A 271 -10.78 2.61 -5.69
C VAL A 271 -10.57 2.86 -4.19
N ASP A 272 -10.34 4.12 -3.81
CA ASP A 272 -10.21 4.52 -2.39
C ASP A 272 -11.49 4.21 -1.59
N GLY A 273 -12.67 4.38 -2.21
CA GLY A 273 -13.95 4.04 -1.60
C GLY A 273 -14.13 2.53 -1.42
N VAL A 274 -13.69 1.72 -2.39
CA VAL A 274 -13.64 0.26 -2.28
C VAL A 274 -12.72 -0.16 -1.13
N ASN A 275 -11.52 0.43 -1.04
CA ASN A 275 -10.60 0.15 0.07
C ASN A 275 -11.20 0.54 1.43
N ARG A 276 -11.94 1.65 1.51
CA ARG A 276 -12.66 2.07 2.74
C ARG A 276 -13.76 1.09 3.13
N LEU A 277 -14.45 0.49 2.15
CA LEU A 277 -15.45 -0.54 2.43
C LEU A 277 -14.81 -1.78 3.06
N VAL A 278 -13.63 -2.20 2.61
CA VAL A 278 -12.90 -3.32 3.22
C VAL A 278 -12.62 -3.04 4.71
N VAL A 279 -12.16 -1.83 5.04
CA VAL A 279 -11.94 -1.42 6.44
C VAL A 279 -13.22 -1.40 7.24
N LEU A 280 -14.27 -0.78 6.71
CA LEU A 280 -15.57 -0.67 7.37
C LEU A 280 -16.17 -2.05 7.67
N LEU A 281 -16.10 -2.96 6.71
CA LEU A 281 -16.60 -4.33 6.84
C LEU A 281 -15.77 -5.13 7.86
N GLY A 282 -14.45 -4.95 7.87
CA GLY A 282 -13.56 -5.49 8.89
C GLY A 282 -13.95 -5.03 10.30
N ASP A 283 -14.06 -3.72 10.52
CA ASP A 283 -14.43 -3.13 11.82
C ASP A 283 -15.83 -3.58 12.28
N ALA A 284 -16.76 -3.78 11.32
CA ALA A 284 -18.12 -4.23 11.61
C ALA A 284 -18.23 -5.76 11.79
N SER A 285 -17.16 -6.54 11.58
CA SER A 285 -17.23 -8.01 11.58
C SER A 285 -17.72 -8.60 12.90
N ALA A 286 -17.51 -7.88 14.01
CA ALA A 286 -18.00 -8.24 15.33
C ALA A 286 -19.53 -8.36 15.39
N THR A 287 -20.23 -7.49 14.66
CA THR A 287 -21.70 -7.40 14.64
C THR A 287 -22.30 -8.10 13.43
N THR A 288 -21.61 -8.08 12.28
CA THR A 288 -22.09 -8.65 11.02
C THR A 288 -21.74 -10.13 10.83
N GLY A 289 -20.69 -10.60 11.51
CA GLY A 289 -20.13 -11.94 11.35
C GLY A 289 -18.96 -11.97 10.38
N VAL A 290 -17.92 -12.74 10.73
CA VAL A 290 -16.68 -12.86 9.94
C VAL A 290 -16.92 -13.49 8.58
N ASP A 291 -17.79 -14.50 8.49
CA ASP A 291 -18.09 -15.19 7.22
C ASP A 291 -18.77 -14.26 6.21
N LEU A 292 -19.77 -13.48 6.66
CA LEU A 292 -20.46 -12.51 5.82
C LEU A 292 -19.52 -11.37 5.39
N THR A 293 -18.62 -10.95 6.28
CA THR A 293 -17.57 -9.98 5.98
C THR A 293 -16.62 -10.48 4.90
N ARG A 294 -16.13 -11.72 5.02
CA ARG A 294 -15.26 -12.37 4.03
C ARG A 294 -15.95 -12.53 2.69
N GLN A 295 -17.23 -12.90 2.70
CA GLN A 295 -18.04 -12.97 1.48
C GLN A 295 -18.16 -11.60 0.81
N ALA A 296 -18.48 -10.55 1.57
CA ALA A 296 -18.58 -9.19 1.04
C ALA A 296 -17.25 -8.68 0.46
N VAL A 297 -16.13 -8.86 1.16
CA VAL A 297 -14.80 -8.51 0.65
C VAL A 297 -14.45 -9.33 -0.59
N GLY A 298 -14.84 -10.59 -0.64
CA GLY A 298 -14.65 -11.45 -1.80
C GLY A 298 -15.43 -11.01 -3.03
N GLU A 299 -16.69 -10.59 -2.88
CA GLU A 299 -17.48 -10.02 -3.98
C GLU A 299 -16.95 -8.66 -4.44
N LEU A 300 -16.54 -7.79 -3.50
CA LEU A 300 -15.88 -6.52 -3.83
C LEU A 300 -14.61 -6.76 -4.63
N GLY A 301 -13.81 -7.75 -4.22
CA GLY A 301 -12.62 -8.19 -4.95
C GLY A 301 -12.96 -8.68 -6.34
N PHE A 302 -13.97 -9.55 -6.48
CA PHE A 302 -14.42 -10.05 -7.77
C PHE A 302 -14.80 -8.91 -8.71
N VAL A 303 -15.56 -7.93 -8.21
CA VAL A 303 -15.97 -6.77 -9.01
C VAL A 303 -14.77 -5.89 -9.37
N LEU A 304 -13.87 -5.59 -8.43
CA LEU A 304 -12.65 -4.83 -8.72
C LEU A 304 -11.80 -5.51 -9.79
N LEU A 305 -11.55 -6.82 -9.66
CA LEU A 305 -10.78 -7.58 -10.65
C LEU A 305 -11.50 -7.64 -12.00
N THR A 306 -12.84 -7.77 -12.02
CA THR A 306 -13.63 -7.69 -13.27
C THR A 306 -13.47 -6.33 -13.96
N ALA A 307 -13.35 -5.24 -13.19
CA ALA A 307 -13.21 -3.89 -13.75
C ALA A 307 -11.85 -3.65 -14.42
N VAL A 308 -10.77 -4.27 -13.90
CA VAL A 308 -9.39 -4.07 -14.35
C VAL A 308 -8.84 -5.20 -15.23
N ALA A 309 -9.42 -6.40 -15.19
CA ALA A 309 -8.95 -7.54 -15.96
C ALA A 309 -9.26 -7.40 -17.47
N PRO A 310 -8.45 -8.03 -18.34
CA PRO A 310 -8.67 -8.00 -19.78
C PRO A 310 -9.94 -8.79 -20.09
N THR A 311 -10.94 -8.13 -20.67
CA THR A 311 -12.19 -8.80 -21.02
C THR A 311 -12.01 -9.53 -22.33
N GLY A 312 -12.15 -10.86 -22.31
CA GLY A 312 -12.23 -11.64 -23.55
C GLY A 312 -13.30 -11.05 -24.47
N SER A 313 -13.00 -10.97 -25.76
CA SER A 313 -13.91 -10.42 -26.80
C SER A 313 -15.15 -11.28 -27.07
N GLY A 314 -15.35 -12.36 -26.28
CA GLY A 314 -16.49 -13.27 -26.44
C GLY A 314 -17.82 -12.55 -26.21
N GLY A 315 -18.63 -12.45 -27.27
CA GLY A 315 -20.00 -11.94 -27.21
C GLY A 315 -20.17 -10.41 -27.19
N ARG A 316 -19.09 -9.62 -27.34
CA ARG A 316 -19.16 -8.15 -27.40
C ARG A 316 -18.71 -7.64 -28.77
N ASP A 317 -19.31 -6.55 -29.25
CA ASP A 317 -18.85 -5.89 -30.46
C ASP A 317 -17.49 -5.20 -30.24
N ALA A 318 -16.75 -4.98 -31.34
CA ALA A 318 -15.38 -4.47 -31.29
C ALA A 318 -15.24 -3.05 -30.72
N ARG A 319 -16.31 -2.24 -30.71
CA ARG A 319 -16.31 -0.91 -30.09
C ARG A 319 -16.47 -1.04 -28.58
N THR A 320 -17.47 -1.80 -28.13
CA THR A 320 -17.68 -2.04 -26.70
C THR A 320 -16.47 -2.69 -26.06
N ALA A 321 -15.85 -3.67 -26.71
CA ALA A 321 -14.61 -4.27 -26.22
C ALA A 321 -13.47 -3.25 -26.05
N ARG A 322 -13.29 -2.32 -27.00
CA ARG A 322 -12.29 -1.25 -26.92
C ARG A 322 -12.59 -0.22 -25.81
N GLN A 323 -13.86 0.12 -25.64
CA GLN A 323 -14.27 1.04 -24.56
C GLN A 323 -14.02 0.43 -23.18
N VAL A 324 -14.36 -0.84 -23.01
CA VAL A 324 -14.11 -1.59 -21.78
C VAL A 324 -12.60 -1.67 -21.50
N GLU A 325 -11.77 -1.98 -22.50
CA GLU A 325 -10.32 -2.03 -22.28
C GLU A 325 -9.73 -0.65 -21.94
N SER A 326 -10.21 0.42 -22.58
CA SER A 326 -9.77 1.78 -22.26
C SER A 326 -10.17 2.21 -20.85
N ALA A 327 -11.37 1.86 -20.39
CA ALA A 327 -11.81 2.13 -19.03
C ALA A 327 -11.01 1.29 -18.01
N ALA A 328 -10.76 0.02 -18.32
CA ALA A 328 -9.91 -0.84 -17.50
C ALA A 328 -8.50 -0.27 -17.34
N ALA A 329 -7.90 0.27 -18.41
CA ALA A 329 -6.58 0.89 -18.35
C ALA A 329 -6.51 2.09 -17.38
N LEU A 330 -7.54 2.96 -17.37
CA LEU A 330 -7.62 4.08 -16.42
C LEU A 330 -7.78 3.58 -14.98
N LEU A 331 -8.65 2.59 -14.76
CA LEU A 331 -8.84 2.01 -13.43
C LEU A 331 -7.60 1.27 -12.92
N ARG A 332 -6.79 0.68 -13.81
CA ARG A 332 -5.47 0.11 -13.46
C ARG A 332 -4.52 1.18 -12.94
N ASP A 333 -4.51 2.37 -13.54
CA ASP A 333 -3.69 3.50 -13.09
C ASP A 333 -4.15 4.00 -11.72
N ASP A 334 -5.47 4.15 -11.52
CA ASP A 334 -6.05 4.53 -10.23
C ASP A 334 -5.76 3.48 -9.13
N LEU A 335 -5.81 2.19 -9.49
CA LEU A 335 -5.49 1.09 -8.58
C LEU A 335 -4.04 1.16 -8.12
N VAL A 336 -3.08 1.31 -9.05
CA VAL A 336 -1.66 1.46 -8.72
C VAL A 336 -1.43 2.72 -7.86
N ALA A 337 -2.08 3.83 -8.18
CA ALA A 337 -1.98 5.07 -7.40
C ALA A 337 -2.58 4.95 -5.99
N SER A 338 -3.47 3.98 -5.76
CA SER A 338 -4.06 3.72 -4.44
C SER A 338 -3.14 2.96 -3.49
N MET A 339 -2.11 2.25 -3.98
CA MET A 339 -1.27 1.34 -3.18
C MET A 339 -0.70 2.00 -1.92
N GLY A 340 -0.12 3.19 -2.05
CA GLY A 340 0.47 3.94 -0.93
C GLY A 340 -0.49 4.82 -0.14
N LYS A 341 -1.80 4.80 -0.46
CA LYS A 341 -2.77 5.62 0.28
C LYS A 341 -3.17 4.93 1.57
N VAL A 342 -3.10 5.67 2.66
CA VAL A 342 -3.62 5.22 3.96
C VAL A 342 -5.15 5.41 3.99
N VAL A 343 -5.83 4.36 4.39
CA VAL A 343 -7.28 4.24 4.46
C VAL A 343 -7.69 3.96 5.92
N GLY A 344 -8.48 4.86 6.47
CA GLY A 344 -8.87 4.87 7.89
C GLY A 344 -9.11 6.31 8.35
N ASN A 345 -9.88 6.47 9.42
CA ASN A 345 -10.27 7.74 10.05
C ASN A 345 -10.03 7.57 11.57
N ASP A 346 -9.82 8.63 12.34
CA ASP A 346 -9.86 8.60 13.83
C ASP A 346 -11.12 7.91 14.40
N ALA A 347 -12.20 7.78 13.62
CA ALA A 347 -13.44 7.07 13.95
C ALA A 347 -13.41 5.55 13.68
N THR A 348 -12.48 5.05 12.85
CA THR A 348 -12.25 3.60 12.65
C THR A 348 -11.16 3.14 13.61
N ARG A 349 -11.29 1.95 14.20
CA ARG A 349 -10.22 1.39 15.04
C ARG A 349 -9.04 0.87 14.21
N SER A 350 -9.26 0.81 12.90
CA SER A 350 -8.33 0.32 11.89
C SER A 350 -7.74 1.45 11.07
N ARG A 351 -6.47 1.26 10.70
CA ARG A 351 -5.70 2.09 9.76
C ARG A 351 -5.01 1.09 8.84
N VAL A 352 -5.38 1.07 7.57
CA VAL A 352 -4.80 0.13 6.60
C VAL A 352 -4.32 0.89 5.38
N THR A 353 -3.38 0.31 4.67
CA THR A 353 -2.83 0.90 3.45
C THR A 353 -3.54 0.31 2.24
N GLY A 354 -3.52 1.02 1.11
CA GLY A 354 -4.21 0.57 -0.09
C GLY A 354 -3.68 -0.77 -0.60
N TYR A 355 -2.37 -1.00 -0.51
CA TYR A 355 -1.79 -2.29 -0.88
C TYR A 355 -2.32 -3.44 -0.01
N TRP A 356 -2.52 -3.21 1.30
CA TRP A 356 -3.11 -4.22 2.18
C TRP A 356 -4.54 -4.52 1.77
N ALA A 357 -5.37 -3.48 1.58
CA ALA A 357 -6.77 -3.65 1.18
C ALA A 357 -6.90 -4.39 -0.16
N VAL A 358 -6.03 -4.07 -1.12
CA VAL A 358 -6.00 -4.73 -2.43
C VAL A 358 -5.52 -6.17 -2.33
N GLY A 359 -4.56 -6.48 -1.46
CA GLY A 359 -4.19 -7.86 -1.13
C GLY A 359 -5.40 -8.67 -0.64
N GLN A 360 -6.18 -8.11 0.30
CA GLN A 360 -7.40 -8.76 0.81
C GLN A 360 -8.46 -8.96 -0.29
N LEU A 361 -8.64 -7.97 -1.18
CA LEU A 361 -9.56 -8.06 -2.31
C LEU A 361 -9.14 -9.15 -3.31
N VAL A 362 -7.85 -9.29 -3.60
CA VAL A 362 -7.33 -10.34 -4.49
C VAL A 362 -7.57 -11.73 -3.86
N VAL A 363 -7.18 -11.93 -2.60
CA VAL A 363 -7.41 -13.21 -1.89
C VAL A 363 -8.92 -13.54 -1.83
N GLY A 364 -9.74 -12.57 -1.44
CA GLY A 364 -11.19 -12.73 -1.37
C GLY A 364 -11.81 -13.09 -2.72
N ALA A 365 -11.36 -12.46 -3.81
CA ALA A 365 -11.84 -12.75 -5.15
C ALA A 365 -11.52 -14.20 -5.56
N ARG A 366 -10.30 -14.68 -5.27
CA ARG A 366 -9.89 -16.07 -5.53
C ARG A 366 -10.77 -17.07 -4.79
N LEU A 367 -10.97 -16.85 -3.49
CA LEU A 367 -11.86 -17.68 -2.67
C LEU A 367 -13.32 -17.63 -3.15
N SER A 368 -13.74 -16.52 -3.75
CA SER A 368 -15.07 -16.33 -4.32
C SER A 368 -15.24 -16.91 -5.74
N GLY A 369 -14.19 -17.54 -6.30
CA GLY A 369 -14.22 -18.26 -7.57
C GLY A 369 -13.66 -17.49 -8.77
N TRP A 370 -12.93 -16.37 -8.56
CA TRP A 370 -12.23 -15.67 -9.63
C TRP A 370 -11.02 -16.48 -10.12
N SER A 371 -11.02 -16.88 -11.40
CA SER A 371 -9.99 -17.75 -11.98
C SER A 371 -9.16 -17.11 -13.10
N VAL A 372 -9.51 -15.88 -13.52
CA VAL A 372 -8.81 -15.20 -14.62
C VAL A 372 -7.47 -14.65 -14.11
N PRO A 373 -6.34 -14.89 -14.80
CA PRO A 373 -5.06 -14.32 -14.43
C PRO A 373 -5.06 -12.80 -14.68
N LEU A 374 -4.38 -12.06 -13.81
CA LEU A 374 -4.17 -10.63 -14.03
C LEU A 374 -3.09 -10.41 -15.10
N PRO A 375 -3.16 -9.33 -15.89
CA PRO A 375 -2.09 -9.00 -16.83
C PRO A 375 -0.75 -8.85 -16.10
N THR A 376 0.30 -9.46 -16.63
CA THR A 376 1.65 -9.41 -16.05
C THR A 376 2.14 -7.96 -15.87
N ALA A 377 1.88 -7.08 -16.85
CA ALA A 377 2.21 -5.66 -16.76
C ALA A 377 1.47 -4.94 -15.60
N LEU A 378 0.23 -5.35 -15.29
CA LEU A 378 -0.50 -4.83 -14.13
C LEU A 378 0.08 -5.38 -12.83
N LEU A 379 0.33 -6.68 -12.75
CA LEU A 379 0.95 -7.32 -11.59
C LEU A 379 2.30 -6.70 -11.25
N ALA A 380 3.14 -6.45 -12.25
CA ALA A 380 4.42 -5.78 -12.11
C ALA A 380 4.28 -4.39 -11.48
N ARG A 381 3.33 -3.58 -11.97
CA ARG A 381 3.05 -2.23 -11.44
C ARG A 381 2.46 -2.26 -10.03
N LEU A 382 1.58 -3.21 -9.74
CA LEU A 382 1.01 -3.37 -8.40
C LEU A 382 2.08 -3.81 -7.41
N ALA A 383 2.90 -4.82 -7.75
CA ALA A 383 3.99 -5.30 -6.89
C ALA A 383 5.02 -4.20 -6.63
N ALA A 384 5.42 -3.44 -7.65
CA ALA A 384 6.32 -2.30 -7.49
C ALA A 384 5.69 -1.16 -6.68
N GLY A 385 4.39 -0.88 -6.87
CA GLY A 385 3.65 0.10 -6.09
C GLY A 385 3.55 -0.29 -4.60
N THR A 386 3.28 -1.56 -4.31
CA THR A 386 3.30 -2.12 -2.96
C THR A 386 4.68 -2.00 -2.33
N ALA A 387 5.75 -2.45 -3.03
CA ALA A 387 7.11 -2.35 -2.52
C ALA A 387 7.53 -0.89 -2.27
N SER A 388 7.12 0.04 -3.13
CA SER A 388 7.37 1.48 -2.95
C SER A 388 6.68 2.01 -1.69
N ALA A 389 5.39 1.69 -1.53
CA ALA A 389 4.60 2.09 -0.37
C ALA A 389 5.19 1.57 0.94
N GLU A 390 5.58 0.30 0.99
CA GLU A 390 6.22 -0.30 2.16
C GLU A 390 7.55 0.37 2.51
N ILE A 391 8.40 0.67 1.52
CA ILE A 391 9.65 1.41 1.75
C ILE A 391 9.35 2.81 2.33
N GLY A 392 8.30 3.46 1.85
CA GLY A 392 7.84 4.76 2.36
C GLY A 392 7.35 4.71 3.81
N GLU A 393 6.86 3.55 4.27
CA GLU A 393 6.42 3.33 5.65
C GLU A 393 7.56 3.02 6.61
N THR A 394 8.67 2.41 6.14
CA THR A 394 9.81 1.99 6.97
C THR A 394 10.73 3.13 7.46
N ARG A 395 10.20 4.30 7.85
CA ARG A 395 11.04 5.28 8.56
C ARG A 395 11.30 4.80 9.98
N ASP A 396 12.58 4.67 10.32
CA ASP A 396 13.19 4.09 11.54
C ASP A 396 12.72 4.62 12.92
N ASP A 397 11.60 5.35 13.02
CA ASP A 397 11.07 5.91 14.26
C ASP A 397 9.54 5.70 14.40
N ASP A 398 9.00 4.54 14.01
CA ASP A 398 7.58 4.21 14.25
C ASP A 398 7.32 3.53 15.60
N ALA A 399 7.85 4.09 16.69
CA ALA A 399 7.70 3.55 18.04
C ALA A 399 6.23 3.44 18.51
N GLU A 400 5.33 4.21 17.87
CA GLU A 400 3.89 4.24 18.17
C GLU A 400 3.02 3.34 17.27
N ARG A 401 3.62 2.61 16.31
CA ARG A 401 2.89 1.85 15.26
C ARG A 401 1.94 2.74 14.45
N VAL A 402 2.31 4.00 14.23
CA VAL A 402 1.59 4.98 13.40
C VAL A 402 1.64 4.60 11.92
N HIS A 403 2.55 3.74 11.48
CA HIS A 403 2.84 3.51 10.06
C HIS A 403 2.45 2.11 9.54
N GLY A 404 2.20 1.10 10.39
CA GLY A 404 1.72 -0.22 9.94
C GLY A 404 0.20 -0.33 9.64
N SER A 405 -0.18 -1.26 8.76
CA SER A 405 -1.58 -1.65 8.56
C SER A 405 -2.10 -2.47 9.75
N SER A 406 -3.11 -1.96 10.44
CA SER A 406 -3.82 -2.67 11.51
C SER A 406 -5.32 -2.69 11.21
N ALA A 407 -5.89 -3.90 11.09
CA ALA A 407 -7.33 -4.12 11.01
C ALA A 407 -7.84 -4.74 12.33
N ASP A 408 -8.94 -4.20 12.86
CA ASP A 408 -9.68 -4.72 14.02
C ASP A 408 -10.88 -5.52 13.52
N THR A 409 -10.89 -6.83 13.78
CA THR A 409 -12.05 -7.70 13.53
C THR A 409 -12.51 -8.31 14.85
N GLY A 410 -13.71 -7.96 15.32
CA GLY A 410 -14.23 -8.56 16.54
C GLY A 410 -13.52 -8.13 17.84
N GLY A 411 -12.76 -7.03 17.85
CA GLY A 411 -11.97 -6.59 19.02
C GLY A 411 -10.56 -7.16 19.05
N HIS A 412 -10.13 -7.85 17.99
CA HIS A 412 -8.81 -8.43 17.84
C HIS A 412 -8.11 -7.78 16.64
N ARG A 413 -6.86 -7.37 16.82
CA ARG A 413 -6.02 -6.87 15.72
C ARG A 413 -5.43 -8.03 14.96
N PHE A 414 -5.65 -8.10 13.65
CA PHE A 414 -5.08 -9.12 12.77
C PHE A 414 -4.40 -8.51 11.55
N ALA A 415 -3.48 -9.29 10.96
CA ALA A 415 -2.76 -8.93 9.75
C ALA A 415 -3.54 -9.27 8.46
N SER A 416 -4.60 -10.10 8.52
CA SER A 416 -5.40 -10.54 7.37
C SER A 416 -6.85 -10.82 7.79
N LEU A 417 -7.80 -10.69 6.86
CA LEU A 417 -9.20 -11.03 7.06
C LEU A 417 -9.50 -12.53 6.84
N PHE A 418 -8.59 -13.26 6.19
CA PHE A 418 -8.76 -14.66 5.81
C PHE A 418 -7.88 -15.60 6.64
N ASP A 419 -8.35 -16.82 6.91
CA ASP A 419 -7.80 -17.80 7.88
C ASP A 419 -6.45 -18.44 7.53
N ASP A 420 -5.75 -17.97 6.49
CA ASP A 420 -4.39 -18.44 6.22
C ASP A 420 -3.42 -17.75 7.20
N ALA A 421 -3.40 -18.29 8.41
CA ALA A 421 -2.77 -17.74 9.60
C ALA A 421 -1.23 -17.80 9.57
N ASP A 422 -0.62 -18.39 8.53
CA ASP A 422 0.83 -18.47 8.40
C ASP A 422 1.43 -17.67 7.22
N VAL A 423 0.64 -17.06 6.29
CA VAL A 423 1.22 -16.63 4.99
C VAL A 423 0.93 -15.21 4.46
N THR A 424 -0.25 -14.56 4.55
CA THR A 424 -0.49 -13.40 3.61
C THR A 424 -1.18 -12.13 4.09
N GLY A 425 -1.02 -11.72 5.35
CA GLY A 425 -1.07 -10.27 5.62
C GLY A 425 -0.10 -9.45 4.73
N ASP A 426 0.84 -10.15 4.08
CA ASP A 426 1.73 -9.73 3.02
C ASP A 426 1.02 -9.63 1.64
N ALA A 427 0.53 -8.44 1.32
CA ALA A 427 -0.05 -8.14 0.01
C ALA A 427 0.94 -8.34 -1.15
N LEU A 428 2.24 -8.20 -0.90
CA LEU A 428 3.25 -8.39 -1.94
C LEU A 428 3.33 -9.86 -2.33
N HIS A 429 3.31 -10.79 -1.37
CA HIS A 429 3.22 -12.22 -1.65
C HIS A 429 1.97 -12.56 -2.46
N THR A 430 0.80 -12.03 -2.08
CA THR A 430 -0.45 -12.26 -2.83
C THR A 430 -0.30 -11.89 -4.30
N LEU A 431 0.36 -10.77 -4.61
CA LEU A 431 0.58 -10.32 -5.98
C LEU A 431 1.64 -11.17 -6.71
N LEU A 432 2.73 -11.54 -6.03
CA LEU A 432 3.79 -12.36 -6.63
C LEU A 432 3.34 -13.80 -6.90
N ALA A 433 2.46 -14.36 -6.07
CA ALA A 433 1.90 -15.70 -6.26
C ALA A 433 1.05 -15.84 -7.54
N GLU A 434 0.52 -14.72 -8.07
CA GLU A 434 -0.24 -14.69 -9.32
C GLU A 434 0.64 -14.77 -10.57
N VAL A 435 1.95 -14.57 -10.42
CA VAL A 435 2.91 -14.57 -11.53
C VAL A 435 3.29 -16.01 -11.86
N GLY A 436 3.04 -16.41 -13.11
CA GLY A 436 3.48 -17.71 -13.64
C GLY A 436 5.00 -17.82 -13.75
N ASP A 437 5.48 -18.93 -14.32
CA ASP A 437 6.92 -19.22 -14.44
C ASP A 437 7.48 -18.84 -15.83
N ASP A 438 6.79 -18.00 -16.60
CA ASP A 438 7.31 -17.52 -17.89
C ASP A 438 8.53 -16.61 -17.66
N ARG A 439 9.63 -16.94 -18.34
CA ARG A 439 10.92 -16.33 -18.07
C ARG A 439 11.00 -14.85 -18.47
N GLU A 440 10.37 -14.46 -19.57
CA GLU A 440 10.43 -13.06 -20.04
C GLU A 440 9.53 -12.19 -19.16
N GLU A 441 8.34 -12.68 -18.86
CA GLU A 441 7.38 -12.01 -17.97
C GLU A 441 7.92 -11.83 -16.54
N VAL A 442 8.56 -12.86 -15.98
CA VAL A 442 9.18 -12.76 -14.65
C VAL A 442 10.37 -11.80 -14.65
N ALA A 443 11.19 -11.81 -15.71
CA ALA A 443 12.31 -10.88 -15.83
C ALA A 443 11.81 -9.42 -15.94
N GLU A 444 10.75 -9.17 -16.72
CA GLU A 444 10.10 -7.86 -16.81
C GLU A 444 9.60 -7.40 -15.44
N LEU A 445 8.84 -8.25 -14.75
CA LEU A 445 8.31 -7.97 -13.41
C LEU A 445 9.42 -7.62 -12.42
N LEU A 446 10.45 -8.45 -12.30
CA LEU A 446 11.57 -8.23 -11.38
C LEU A 446 12.41 -6.99 -11.72
N SER A 447 12.41 -6.56 -12.98
CA SER A 447 13.09 -5.35 -13.45
C SER A 447 12.26 -4.07 -13.29
N THR A 448 11.02 -4.16 -12.82
CA THR A 448 10.12 -3.01 -12.67
C THR A 448 10.71 -2.01 -11.66
N PRO A 449 10.82 -0.71 -12.01
CA PRO A 449 11.33 0.31 -11.10
C PRO A 449 10.43 0.48 -9.86
N VAL A 450 11.07 0.71 -8.72
CA VAL A 450 10.44 0.99 -7.42
C VAL A 450 10.82 2.40 -6.99
N ASP A 451 9.89 3.14 -6.41
CA ASP A 451 10.21 4.41 -5.75
C ASP A 451 10.86 4.10 -4.39
N GLY A 452 12.16 4.37 -4.30
CA GLY A 452 12.93 4.09 -3.09
C GLY A 452 12.75 5.12 -1.97
N HIS A 453 11.95 6.18 -2.17
CA HIS A 453 11.78 7.27 -1.18
C HIS A 453 13.12 7.82 -0.64
N GLY A 454 14.11 7.97 -1.53
CA GLY A 454 15.48 8.41 -1.20
C GLY A 454 16.49 7.27 -1.07
N LEU A 455 16.05 6.01 -1.01
CA LEU A 455 16.93 4.85 -1.12
C LEU A 455 17.35 4.62 -2.57
N THR A 456 18.66 4.41 -2.77
CA THR A 456 19.25 4.05 -4.07
C THR A 456 19.75 2.62 -4.05
N ASN A 457 19.93 2.00 -5.22
CA ASN A 457 20.63 0.72 -5.36
C ASN A 457 22.12 0.84 -4.95
N SER A 458 22.84 -0.27 -4.91
CA SER A 458 24.26 -0.33 -4.55
C SER A 458 25.17 0.60 -5.35
N ARG A 459 24.79 0.97 -6.58
CA ARG A 459 25.53 1.87 -7.47
C ARG A 459 25.00 3.31 -7.50
N GLY A 460 24.02 3.66 -6.67
CA GLY A 460 23.43 5.01 -6.61
C GLY A 460 22.31 5.28 -7.61
N GLY A 461 21.82 4.26 -8.32
CA GLY A 461 20.68 4.34 -9.24
C GLY A 461 19.33 4.01 -8.61
N GLN A 462 18.28 4.02 -9.43
CA GLN A 462 16.92 3.66 -9.00
C GLN A 462 16.80 2.17 -8.67
N LEU A 463 16.05 1.86 -7.61
CA LEU A 463 15.73 0.49 -7.22
C LEU A 463 14.79 -0.18 -8.22
N VAL A 464 14.92 -1.49 -8.34
CA VAL A 464 13.91 -2.35 -8.98
C VAL A 464 13.31 -3.34 -8.00
N LEU A 465 12.21 -3.96 -8.38
CA LEU A 465 11.47 -4.90 -7.54
C LEU A 465 12.36 -6.02 -7.01
N ALA A 466 13.27 -6.59 -7.81
CA ALA A 466 14.19 -7.62 -7.32
C ALA A 466 15.12 -7.14 -6.18
N GLU A 467 15.62 -5.90 -6.26
CA GLU A 467 16.47 -5.29 -5.22
C GLU A 467 15.65 -4.93 -3.99
N ALA A 468 14.44 -4.39 -4.19
CA ALA A 468 13.51 -4.09 -3.11
C ALA A 468 13.11 -5.36 -2.35
N LEU A 469 12.83 -6.46 -3.05
CA LEU A 469 12.56 -7.77 -2.45
C LEU A 469 13.78 -8.31 -1.70
N ALA A 470 14.99 -8.21 -2.27
CA ALA A 470 16.22 -8.62 -1.58
C ALA A 470 16.45 -7.80 -0.29
N ARG A 471 16.16 -6.50 -0.30
CA ARG A 471 16.25 -5.62 0.88
C ARG A 471 15.18 -5.92 1.92
N ARG A 472 13.92 -6.03 1.49
CA ARG A 472 12.77 -6.38 2.34
C ARG A 472 13.04 -7.69 3.07
N TRP A 473 13.55 -8.68 2.33
CA TRP A 473 13.93 -9.99 2.82
C TRP A 473 14.97 -9.93 3.95
N VAL A 474 16.04 -9.14 3.79
CA VAL A 474 17.05 -9.03 4.84
C VAL A 474 16.60 -8.16 6.01
N THR A 475 15.97 -7.01 5.73
CA THR A 475 15.66 -6.00 6.75
C THR A 475 14.58 -6.50 7.70
N TYR A 476 13.51 -7.12 7.18
CA TYR A 476 12.39 -7.58 8.01
C TYR A 476 12.74 -8.80 8.87
N GLN A 477 13.57 -9.72 8.35
CA GLN A 477 14.00 -10.91 9.09
C GLN A 477 15.10 -10.61 10.12
N ALA A 478 15.94 -9.60 9.88
CA ALA A 478 16.97 -9.21 10.84
C ALA A 478 16.38 -8.55 12.11
N SER A 479 15.27 -7.81 12.00
CA SER A 479 14.71 -7.02 13.11
C SER A 479 13.59 -7.71 13.91
N THR A 480 12.79 -8.59 13.29
CA THR A 480 11.47 -8.98 13.84
C THR A 480 11.50 -10.33 14.58
N SER A 481 12.32 -11.28 14.11
CA SER A 481 12.24 -12.69 14.56
C SER A 481 12.84 -12.94 15.95
N ALA A 482 13.51 -11.94 16.54
CA ALA A 482 13.98 -12.01 17.94
C ALA A 482 12.84 -11.83 18.96
N THR A 483 11.72 -11.20 18.57
CA THR A 483 10.58 -10.94 19.46
C THR A 483 9.29 -11.68 19.05
N HIS A 484 9.15 -12.02 17.77
CA HIS A 484 7.98 -12.73 17.22
C HIS A 484 8.40 -13.79 16.19
N PRO A 485 8.88 -14.98 16.63
CA PRO A 485 9.37 -16.03 15.73
C PRO A 485 8.28 -16.63 14.82
N ASP A 486 7.00 -16.39 15.12
CA ASP A 486 5.85 -16.89 14.37
C ASP A 486 5.50 -16.02 13.14
N LEU A 487 6.13 -14.84 12.98
CA LEU A 487 5.90 -13.93 11.84
C LEU A 487 6.94 -14.15 10.74
N SER A 488 6.63 -15.02 9.77
CA SER A 488 7.46 -15.22 8.58
C SER A 488 6.86 -14.58 7.34
N LEU A 489 7.66 -13.89 6.51
CA LEU A 489 7.20 -13.37 5.22
C LEU A 489 7.42 -14.40 4.11
N ALA A 490 6.34 -14.75 3.42
CA ALA A 490 6.35 -15.69 2.30
C ALA A 490 7.06 -15.15 1.04
N THR A 491 7.24 -13.82 0.91
CA THR A 491 7.95 -13.22 -0.23
C THR A 491 9.38 -13.69 -0.43
N SER A 492 10.00 -14.27 0.60
CA SER A 492 11.33 -14.88 0.54
C SER A 492 11.38 -16.07 -0.43
N ALA A 493 10.36 -16.92 -0.34
CA ALA A 493 10.19 -18.06 -1.23
C ALA A 493 9.85 -17.59 -2.65
N ASP A 494 9.06 -16.52 -2.78
CA ASP A 494 8.71 -15.94 -4.07
C ASP A 494 9.94 -15.41 -4.80
N LEU A 495 10.81 -14.63 -4.15
CA LEU A 495 12.02 -14.13 -4.79
C LEU A 495 12.90 -15.28 -5.30
N THR A 496 13.04 -16.34 -4.51
CA THR A 496 13.81 -17.53 -4.91
C THR A 496 13.19 -18.21 -6.13
N ARG A 497 11.87 -18.44 -6.12
CA ARG A 497 11.11 -19.00 -7.24
C ARG A 497 11.25 -18.14 -8.50
N LEU A 498 11.02 -16.84 -8.38
CA LEU A 498 11.05 -15.90 -9.50
C LEU A 498 12.46 -15.74 -10.08
N MET A 499 13.50 -15.69 -9.24
CA MET A 499 14.88 -15.64 -9.71
C MET A 499 15.30 -16.94 -10.42
N ALA A 500 14.77 -18.10 -9.99
CA ALA A 500 14.96 -19.36 -10.70
C ALA A 500 14.25 -19.35 -12.07
N ALA A 501 13.01 -18.87 -12.13
CA ALA A 501 12.23 -18.75 -13.37
C ALA A 501 12.85 -17.76 -14.38
N ALA A 502 13.37 -16.62 -13.91
CA ALA A 502 14.09 -15.64 -14.73
C ALA A 502 15.46 -16.14 -15.24
N GLY A 503 15.96 -17.28 -14.75
CA GLY A 503 17.32 -17.76 -14.93
C GLY A 503 17.74 -18.03 -16.38
N GLY A 504 19.05 -17.96 -16.67
CA GLY A 504 19.67 -18.27 -17.97
C GLY A 504 20.52 -17.13 -18.55
N ALA A 505 20.93 -17.22 -19.82
CA ALA A 505 21.99 -16.41 -20.43
C ALA A 505 21.56 -15.10 -21.15
N SER A 506 20.34 -14.61 -20.93
CA SER A 506 19.90 -13.32 -21.48
C SER A 506 20.51 -12.14 -20.71
N GLU A 507 20.62 -10.99 -21.37
CA GLU A 507 21.17 -9.76 -20.77
C GLU A 507 20.36 -9.32 -19.53
N THR A 508 19.03 -9.33 -19.64
CA THR A 508 18.13 -8.97 -18.52
C THR A 508 18.31 -9.88 -17.31
N ALA A 509 18.35 -11.20 -17.53
CA ALA A 509 18.53 -12.18 -16.45
C ALA A 509 19.91 -12.04 -15.78
N ALA A 510 20.96 -11.79 -16.56
CA ALA A 510 22.30 -11.54 -16.03
C ALA A 510 22.35 -10.25 -15.19
N ALA A 511 21.67 -9.18 -15.65
CA ALA A 511 21.59 -7.92 -14.93
C ALA A 511 20.86 -8.08 -13.59
N LEU A 512 19.71 -8.78 -13.58
CA LEU A 512 18.95 -9.06 -12.36
C LEU A 512 19.79 -9.84 -11.33
N ARG A 513 20.50 -10.89 -11.77
CA ARG A 513 21.41 -11.63 -10.87
C ARG A 513 22.50 -10.73 -10.31
N ALA A 514 23.13 -9.88 -11.12
CA ALA A 514 24.17 -8.95 -10.66
C ALA A 514 23.63 -7.99 -9.59
N ARG A 515 22.44 -7.43 -9.82
CA ARG A 515 21.78 -6.49 -8.90
C ARG A 515 21.44 -7.14 -7.57
N VAL A 516 20.79 -8.30 -7.61
CA VAL A 516 20.45 -9.07 -6.39
C VAL A 516 21.71 -9.49 -5.63
N MET A 517 22.73 -10.01 -6.31
CA MET A 517 24.01 -10.38 -5.70
C MET A 517 24.70 -9.18 -5.02
N SER A 518 24.68 -8.01 -5.67
CA SER A 518 25.26 -6.79 -5.10
C SER A 518 24.52 -6.36 -3.83
N GLU A 519 23.20 -6.44 -3.81
CA GLU A 519 22.40 -6.16 -2.61
C GLU A 519 22.64 -7.18 -1.50
N ILE A 520 22.72 -8.49 -1.79
CA ILE A 520 23.06 -9.51 -0.78
C ILE A 520 24.40 -9.19 -0.09
N GLY A 521 25.44 -8.90 -0.89
CA GLY A 521 26.75 -8.54 -0.35
C GLY A 521 26.71 -7.28 0.52
N ARG A 522 25.96 -6.25 0.07
CA ARG A 522 25.78 -5.01 0.82
C ARG A 522 25.05 -5.26 2.14
N ILE A 523 23.93 -5.98 2.13
CA ILE A 523 23.10 -6.10 3.33
C ILE A 523 23.71 -7.09 4.34
N ASN A 524 24.41 -8.15 3.90
CA ASN A 524 25.17 -8.99 4.84
C ASN A 524 26.17 -8.15 5.64
N SER A 525 26.89 -7.23 5.01
CA SER A 525 27.84 -6.36 5.72
C SER A 525 27.20 -5.53 6.84
N PHE A 526 25.91 -5.19 6.68
CA PHE A 526 25.08 -4.49 7.65
C PHE A 526 24.52 -5.45 8.72
N ALA A 527 23.90 -6.56 8.32
CA ALA A 527 23.32 -7.56 9.23
C ALA A 527 24.34 -8.09 10.24
N GLN A 528 25.60 -8.25 9.82
CA GLN A 528 26.69 -8.70 10.68
C GLN A 528 27.11 -7.68 11.77
N GLN A 529 26.57 -6.46 11.78
CA GLN A 529 26.90 -5.42 12.77
C GLN A 529 26.26 -5.67 14.15
N GLU A 530 25.19 -6.48 14.22
CA GLU A 530 24.50 -6.82 15.48
C GLU A 530 24.62 -8.32 15.81
N HIS A 531 24.84 -8.66 17.09
CA HIS A 531 25.10 -10.04 17.53
C HIS A 531 23.82 -10.89 17.63
N SER A 532 22.66 -10.25 17.86
CA SER A 532 21.34 -10.90 17.96
C SER A 532 20.74 -11.30 16.61
N THR A 533 21.27 -10.77 15.50
CA THR A 533 20.68 -10.90 14.16
C THR A 533 21.31 -12.02 13.33
N THR A 534 22.54 -12.47 13.65
CA THR A 534 23.33 -13.39 12.81
C THR A 534 22.71 -14.79 12.62
N ALA A 535 22.16 -15.39 13.68
CA ALA A 535 21.60 -16.76 13.60
C ALA A 535 20.24 -16.82 12.87
N VAL A 536 19.44 -15.76 13.02
CA VAL A 536 18.15 -15.59 12.32
C VAL A 536 18.38 -15.20 10.86
N TYR A 537 19.42 -14.40 10.61
CA TYR A 537 19.86 -14.04 9.28
C TYR A 537 20.21 -15.29 8.47
N GLU A 538 21.10 -16.17 8.94
CA GLU A 538 21.53 -17.34 8.16
C GLU A 538 20.44 -18.39 7.90
N SER A 539 19.52 -18.62 8.85
CA SER A 539 18.39 -19.54 8.60
C SER A 539 17.44 -19.02 7.54
N SER A 540 17.24 -17.71 7.50
CA SER A 540 16.37 -17.02 6.55
C SER A 540 17.05 -16.79 5.21
N THR A 541 18.39 -16.67 5.19
CA THR A 541 19.17 -16.33 3.99
C THR A 541 19.67 -17.50 3.14
N ALA A 542 19.66 -18.72 3.69
CA ALA A 542 20.30 -19.89 3.11
C ALA A 542 19.90 -20.21 1.66
N ALA A 543 18.62 -20.07 1.28
CA ALA A 543 18.16 -20.45 -0.06
C ALA A 543 18.67 -19.50 -1.15
N LEU A 544 18.55 -18.19 -0.94
CA LEU A 544 18.99 -17.18 -1.91
C LEU A 544 20.52 -17.06 -1.92
N GLU A 545 21.19 -17.18 -0.78
CA GLU A 545 22.66 -17.25 -0.74
C GLU A 545 23.18 -18.48 -1.49
N SER A 546 22.53 -19.64 -1.34
CA SER A 546 22.86 -20.83 -2.11
C SER A 546 22.68 -20.61 -3.62
N ALA A 547 21.62 -19.92 -4.05
CA ALA A 547 21.45 -19.56 -5.46
C ALA A 547 22.52 -18.57 -5.95
N ALA A 548 22.88 -17.58 -5.13
CA ALA A 548 23.95 -16.63 -5.43
C ALA A 548 25.32 -17.31 -5.59
N VAL A 549 25.63 -18.32 -4.77
CA VAL A 549 26.85 -19.14 -4.94
C VAL A 549 26.86 -19.82 -6.31
N ASP A 550 25.74 -20.40 -6.76
CA ASP A 550 25.65 -21.01 -8.10
C ASP A 550 25.87 -19.98 -9.21
N TRP A 551 25.32 -18.77 -9.05
CA TRP A 551 25.50 -17.70 -10.02
C TRP A 551 26.95 -17.22 -10.11
N VAL A 552 27.66 -17.12 -8.98
CA VAL A 552 29.09 -16.79 -8.95
C VAL A 552 29.92 -17.88 -9.63
N ILE A 553 29.62 -19.15 -9.34
CA ILE A 553 30.27 -20.30 -10.02
C ILE A 553 30.02 -20.23 -11.53
N ALA A 554 28.85 -19.80 -11.97
CA ALA A 554 28.49 -19.74 -13.39
C ALA A 554 29.07 -18.52 -14.16
N MET A 555 29.81 -17.60 -13.53
CA MET A 555 30.32 -16.36 -14.17
C MET A 555 31.85 -16.18 -14.20
N PRO A 556 32.64 -17.22 -14.55
CA PRO A 556 34.11 -17.17 -14.49
C PRO A 556 34.72 -16.06 -15.36
N ASP A 557 34.16 -15.81 -16.54
CA ASP A 557 34.74 -14.89 -17.53
C ASP A 557 34.53 -13.44 -17.11
N ALA A 558 33.38 -13.14 -16.50
CA ALA A 558 33.10 -11.84 -15.92
C ALA A 558 34.05 -11.51 -14.75
N ILE A 559 34.35 -12.49 -13.90
CA ILE A 559 35.28 -12.32 -12.77
C ILE A 559 36.71 -12.14 -13.29
N ASP A 560 37.13 -12.95 -14.27
CA ASP A 560 38.43 -12.81 -14.91
C ASP A 560 38.60 -11.44 -15.56
N LEU A 561 37.56 -10.93 -16.22
CA LEU A 561 37.56 -9.58 -16.78
C LEU A 561 37.67 -8.51 -15.70
N ALA A 562 36.93 -8.63 -14.60
CA ALA A 562 36.96 -7.69 -13.49
C ALA A 562 38.34 -7.61 -12.81
N LEU A 563 39.00 -8.76 -12.63
CA LEU A 563 40.35 -8.83 -12.04
C LEU A 563 41.43 -8.25 -12.96
N ARG A 564 41.21 -8.24 -14.28
CA ARG A 564 42.14 -7.69 -15.27
C ARG A 564 42.04 -6.17 -15.42
N ARG A 565 40.83 -5.63 -15.45
CA ARG A 565 40.60 -4.20 -15.69
C ARG A 565 41.15 -3.34 -14.53
N THR A 566 41.74 -2.21 -14.87
CA THR A 566 42.25 -1.19 -13.94
C THR A 566 41.39 0.07 -13.91
N ASP A 567 40.48 0.21 -14.88
CA ASP A 567 39.81 1.49 -15.16
C ASP A 567 38.40 1.50 -14.55
N VAL A 568 38.20 2.40 -13.58
CA VAL A 568 36.97 2.54 -12.77
C VAL A 568 35.77 3.05 -13.58
N ILE A 569 36.01 3.76 -14.70
CA ILE A 569 34.98 4.51 -15.46
C ILE A 569 34.09 3.60 -16.34
N ALA A 570 34.46 2.33 -16.56
CA ALA A 570 33.76 1.41 -17.47
C ALA A 570 32.82 0.39 -16.78
N VAL A 571 32.53 0.53 -15.47
CA VAL A 571 31.82 -0.48 -14.66
C VAL A 571 30.45 -0.01 -14.14
N ASP A 572 29.71 0.72 -14.97
CA ASP A 572 28.29 0.99 -14.70
C ASP A 572 27.36 -0.08 -15.29
N SER A 573 27.87 -0.92 -16.20
CA SER A 573 27.12 -2.08 -16.72
C SER A 573 26.95 -3.16 -15.65
N TRP A 574 25.76 -3.76 -15.61
CA TRP A 574 25.45 -4.93 -14.78
C TRP A 574 25.80 -6.26 -15.44
N THR A 575 26.19 -6.24 -16.72
CA THR A 575 26.42 -7.44 -17.52
C THR A 575 27.65 -7.33 -18.40
N VAL A 576 28.13 -8.49 -18.83
CA VAL A 576 29.14 -8.62 -19.87
C VAL A 576 28.72 -9.70 -20.86
N LYS A 577 28.89 -9.41 -22.15
CA LYS A 577 28.70 -10.39 -23.22
C LYS A 577 29.89 -11.34 -23.29
N VAL A 578 29.61 -12.64 -23.20
CA VAL A 578 30.56 -13.75 -23.31
C VAL A 578 30.16 -14.67 -24.48
N SER A 579 30.96 -15.70 -24.77
CA SER A 579 30.70 -16.62 -25.89
C SER A 579 29.36 -17.35 -25.79
N GLU A 580 28.89 -17.66 -24.58
CA GLU A 580 27.64 -18.39 -24.32
C GLU A 580 26.46 -17.48 -23.92
N GLY A 581 26.53 -16.18 -24.20
CA GLY A 581 25.47 -15.21 -23.91
C GLY A 581 25.94 -14.08 -23.00
N TYR A 582 25.24 -13.82 -21.90
CA TYR A 582 25.58 -12.76 -20.93
C TYR A 582 25.86 -13.33 -19.54
N GLN A 583 26.93 -12.85 -18.91
CA GLN A 583 27.24 -13.11 -17.51
C GLN A 583 26.99 -11.85 -16.66
N PRO A 584 26.62 -12.01 -15.37
CA PRO A 584 26.54 -10.91 -14.42
C PRO A 584 27.91 -10.24 -14.25
N LEU A 585 27.94 -8.91 -14.08
CA LEU A 585 29.15 -8.14 -13.82
C LEU A 585 29.03 -7.34 -12.53
N LEU A 586 29.84 -7.74 -11.53
CA LEU A 586 29.98 -7.06 -10.24
C LEU A 586 31.26 -6.22 -10.21
N ARG A 587 31.22 -5.09 -9.50
CA ARG A 587 32.44 -4.38 -9.09
C ARG A 587 33.20 -5.22 -8.07
N LEU A 588 34.51 -4.99 -7.92
CA LEU A 588 35.32 -5.81 -7.01
C LEU A 588 34.87 -5.64 -5.54
N ASP A 589 34.54 -4.43 -5.11
CA ASP A 589 33.95 -4.20 -3.78
C ASP A 589 32.62 -4.96 -3.59
N GLU A 590 31.73 -4.95 -4.59
CA GLU A 590 30.46 -5.71 -4.56
C GLU A 590 30.70 -7.21 -4.46
N LEU A 591 31.61 -7.76 -5.28
CA LEU A 591 31.97 -9.17 -5.27
C LEU A 591 32.66 -9.57 -3.95
N SER A 592 33.51 -8.71 -3.39
CA SER A 592 34.15 -8.95 -2.09
C SER A 592 33.12 -9.01 -0.97
N GLY A 593 32.13 -8.12 -0.97
CA GLY A 593 31.04 -8.13 0.01
C GLY A 593 30.21 -9.43 -0.08
N LEU A 594 29.92 -9.87 -1.31
CA LEU A 594 29.20 -11.11 -1.56
C LEU A 594 29.99 -12.36 -1.12
N VAL A 595 31.28 -12.45 -1.47
CA VAL A 595 32.15 -13.56 -1.02
C VAL A 595 32.28 -13.56 0.50
N GLY A 596 32.33 -12.39 1.12
CA GLY A 596 32.26 -12.24 2.57
C GLY A 596 30.98 -12.82 3.16
N ALA A 597 29.83 -12.61 2.51
CA ALA A 597 28.55 -13.21 2.91
C ALA A 597 28.59 -14.74 2.88
N PHE A 598 29.24 -15.34 1.89
CA PHE A 598 29.38 -16.80 1.81
C PHE A 598 30.34 -17.39 2.84
N ALA A 599 31.22 -16.56 3.42
CA ALA A 599 32.31 -17.00 4.30
C ALA A 599 31.92 -16.97 5.78
N VAL A 600 31.14 -15.98 6.21
CA VAL A 600 30.69 -15.85 7.60
C VAL A 600 29.59 -16.88 7.92
N GLY A 601 29.63 -17.49 9.11
CA GLY A 601 28.69 -18.52 9.55
C GLY A 601 28.25 -18.35 11.02
N VAL A 602 27.20 -19.09 11.44
CA VAL A 602 26.52 -18.94 12.74
C VAL A 602 27.45 -19.07 13.96
N ASP A 603 28.53 -19.86 13.87
CA ASP A 603 29.43 -20.10 14.99
C ASP A 603 30.39 -18.93 15.23
N THR A 604 29.87 -17.88 15.87
CA THR A 604 30.65 -16.72 16.32
C THR A 604 31.39 -16.98 17.64
N THR A 605 31.21 -18.15 18.27
CA THR A 605 31.71 -18.41 19.63
C THR A 605 33.17 -18.90 19.68
N ARG A 606 33.68 -19.45 18.57
CA ARG A 606 35.07 -19.94 18.48
C ARG A 606 36.05 -18.82 18.15
N ALA A 607 37.25 -18.90 18.73
CA ALA A 607 38.34 -17.97 18.44
C ALA A 607 38.82 -18.06 16.97
N GLY A 608 38.89 -19.27 16.41
CA GLY A 608 39.12 -19.51 14.99
C GLY A 608 37.83 -19.89 14.27
N LYS A 609 37.35 -19.01 13.39
CA LYS A 609 36.14 -19.20 12.59
C LYS A 609 36.49 -19.97 11.32
N ALA A 610 35.83 -21.10 11.13
CA ALA A 610 35.87 -21.82 9.87
C ALA A 610 34.92 -21.15 8.86
N PRO A 611 35.27 -21.09 7.57
CA PRO A 611 34.38 -20.54 6.57
C PRO A 611 33.10 -21.38 6.45
N ALA A 612 31.99 -20.70 6.18
CA ALA A 612 30.68 -21.31 6.02
C ALA A 612 30.58 -22.21 4.76
N ALA A 613 29.45 -22.91 4.63
CA ALA A 613 29.23 -23.88 3.55
C ALA A 613 29.25 -23.24 2.15
N GLY A 614 28.74 -22.00 2.01
CA GLY A 614 28.72 -21.28 0.74
C GLY A 614 30.12 -21.07 0.16
N TYR A 615 31.05 -20.55 0.98
CA TYR A 615 32.44 -20.34 0.57
C TYR A 615 33.14 -21.65 0.21
N ARG A 616 32.96 -22.69 1.02
CA ARG A 616 33.55 -24.01 0.73
C ARG A 616 33.08 -24.55 -0.62
N ARG A 617 31.77 -24.45 -0.91
CA ARG A 617 31.21 -24.86 -2.20
C ARG A 617 31.77 -24.06 -3.37
N LEU A 618 31.96 -22.75 -3.20
CA LEU A 618 32.59 -21.89 -4.21
C LEU A 618 34.03 -22.34 -4.53
N ILE A 619 34.84 -22.57 -3.51
CA ILE A 619 36.23 -23.02 -3.67
C ILE A 619 36.30 -24.44 -4.27
N ASP A 620 35.47 -25.36 -3.81
CA ASP A 620 35.43 -26.73 -4.32
C ASP A 620 35.05 -26.74 -5.82
N ALA A 621 34.11 -25.88 -6.24
CA ALA A 621 33.73 -25.73 -7.63
C ALA A 621 34.86 -25.18 -8.50
N GLU A 622 35.63 -24.20 -8.01
CA GLU A 622 36.81 -23.67 -8.71
C GLU A 622 37.92 -24.71 -8.82
N LEU A 623 38.25 -25.41 -7.73
CA LEU A 623 39.25 -26.48 -7.75
C LEU A 623 38.83 -27.63 -8.67
N GLY A 624 37.54 -28.00 -8.67
CA GLY A 624 36.96 -28.98 -9.58
C GLY A 624 37.10 -28.57 -11.05
N ARG A 625 36.83 -27.30 -11.39
CA ARG A 625 37.08 -26.74 -12.72
C ARG A 625 38.55 -26.82 -13.10
N GLY A 626 39.45 -26.50 -12.17
CA GLY A 626 40.89 -26.61 -12.35
C GLY A 626 41.35 -28.04 -12.65
N ALA A 627 40.77 -29.04 -11.96
CA ALA A 627 41.04 -30.45 -12.19
C ALA A 627 40.63 -30.91 -13.60
N LEU A 628 39.47 -30.45 -14.10
CA LEU A 628 39.02 -30.72 -15.47
C LEU A 628 39.94 -30.09 -16.50
N LEU A 629 40.34 -28.82 -16.31
CA LEU A 629 41.28 -28.14 -17.20
C LEU A 629 42.66 -28.82 -17.20
N ALA A 630 43.17 -29.21 -16.03
CA ALA A 630 44.45 -29.92 -15.92
C ALA A 630 44.40 -31.32 -16.56
N ARG A 631 43.25 -32.00 -16.51
CA ARG A 631 43.02 -33.27 -17.21
C ARG A 631 43.01 -33.07 -18.72
N ALA A 632 42.24 -32.11 -19.23
CA ALA A 632 42.19 -31.79 -20.65
C ALA A 632 43.57 -31.40 -21.21
N ALA A 633 44.36 -30.64 -20.45
CA ALA A 633 45.72 -30.27 -20.81
C ALA A 633 46.65 -31.50 -20.92
N ARG A 634 46.54 -32.46 -19.99
CA ARG A 634 47.30 -33.73 -20.04
C ARG A 634 46.92 -34.59 -21.24
N GLU A 635 45.62 -34.71 -21.51
CA GLU A 635 45.08 -35.55 -22.58
C GLU A 635 45.37 -34.97 -23.97
N SER A 636 45.46 -33.64 -24.09
CA SER A 636 45.74 -32.98 -25.37
C SER A 636 47.18 -33.10 -25.84
N GLY A 637 48.12 -33.54 -24.98
CA GLY A 637 49.53 -33.81 -25.35
C GLY A 637 50.35 -32.62 -25.86
N VAL A 638 49.73 -31.45 -26.05
CA VAL A 638 50.39 -30.20 -26.42
C VAL A 638 50.90 -29.55 -25.14
N GLY A 639 52.16 -29.84 -24.80
CA GLY A 639 52.92 -29.04 -23.85
C GLY A 639 52.94 -27.58 -24.33
N GLY A 640 52.12 -26.75 -23.71
CA GLY A 640 52.03 -25.32 -23.99
C GLY A 640 51.15 -24.98 -25.18
N LEU A 641 49.92 -24.52 -24.91
CA LEU A 641 49.42 -23.35 -25.64
C LEU A 641 50.32 -22.17 -25.26
N ALA A 642 51.47 -22.08 -25.93
CA ALA A 642 52.39 -20.97 -25.87
C ALA A 642 51.72 -19.75 -26.51
N LEU A 643 51.13 -18.89 -25.66
CA LEU A 643 50.81 -17.51 -26.00
C LEU A 643 51.44 -16.60 -24.93
N GLY A 644 52.72 -16.29 -25.12
CA GLY A 644 53.41 -15.15 -24.49
C GLY A 644 53.58 -15.16 -22.96
N PRO A 645 54.40 -14.25 -22.40
CA PRO A 645 54.66 -14.11 -20.96
C PRO A 645 53.55 -13.33 -20.22
N SER A 646 52.28 -13.45 -20.64
CA SER A 646 51.15 -12.79 -19.98
C SER A 646 50.33 -13.79 -19.16
N LEU A 647 49.60 -13.28 -18.15
CA LEU A 647 48.66 -13.96 -17.23
C LEU A 647 47.45 -14.64 -17.93
N ASP A 648 47.65 -15.28 -19.08
CA ASP A 648 46.57 -15.69 -19.98
C ASP A 648 46.23 -17.18 -19.98
N LEU A 649 46.97 -18.02 -19.25
CA LEU A 649 46.64 -19.44 -19.10
C LEU A 649 45.38 -19.65 -18.23
N PRO A 650 44.47 -20.58 -18.58
CA PRO A 650 43.24 -20.83 -17.82
C PRO A 650 43.47 -21.16 -16.34
N LEU A 651 44.51 -21.94 -16.02
CA LEU A 651 44.86 -22.30 -14.64
C LEU A 651 45.46 -21.13 -13.85
N ASP A 652 46.09 -20.16 -14.54
CA ASP A 652 46.64 -18.98 -13.89
C ASP A 652 45.53 -17.99 -13.52
N ARG A 653 44.51 -17.84 -14.38
CA ARG A 653 43.30 -17.07 -14.07
C ARG A 653 42.55 -17.67 -12.88
N LEU A 654 42.41 -19.00 -12.85
CA LEU A 654 41.80 -19.71 -11.73
C LEU A 654 42.56 -19.46 -10.42
N ALA A 655 43.89 -19.53 -10.43
CA ALA A 655 44.70 -19.23 -9.24
C ALA A 655 44.50 -17.77 -8.77
N ALA A 656 44.38 -16.82 -9.70
CA ALA A 656 44.06 -15.43 -9.35
C ALA A 656 42.64 -15.30 -8.76
N ARG A 657 41.62 -15.97 -9.31
CA ARG A 657 40.26 -15.97 -8.75
C ARG A 657 40.23 -16.54 -7.33
N VAL A 658 40.85 -17.70 -7.11
CA VAL A 658 40.92 -18.32 -5.78
C VAL A 658 41.62 -17.41 -4.77
N GLY A 659 42.71 -16.74 -5.18
CA GLY A 659 43.42 -15.79 -4.31
C GLY A 659 42.57 -14.58 -3.94
N TYR A 660 41.78 -14.09 -4.88
CA TYR A 660 40.81 -13.03 -4.63
C TYR A 660 39.69 -13.46 -3.67
N PHE A 661 39.10 -14.64 -3.89
CA PHE A 661 38.05 -15.18 -3.02
C PHE A 661 38.54 -15.42 -1.59
N GLU A 662 39.72 -16.03 -1.45
CA GLU A 662 40.33 -16.32 -0.14
C GLU A 662 40.62 -15.04 0.64
N GLN A 663 41.19 -14.02 -0.02
CA GLN A 663 41.44 -12.74 0.62
C GLN A 663 40.13 -12.03 1.03
N SER A 664 39.10 -12.08 0.18
CA SER A 664 37.80 -11.46 0.48
C SER A 664 37.09 -12.15 1.64
N ALA A 665 37.11 -13.49 1.67
CA ALA A 665 36.55 -14.30 2.75
C ALA A 665 37.28 -14.07 4.08
N SER A 666 38.62 -14.08 4.05
CA SER A 666 39.45 -13.77 5.22
C SER A 666 39.16 -12.37 5.75
N ALA A 667 38.94 -11.39 4.87
CA ALA A 667 38.64 -10.02 5.29
C ALA A 667 37.32 -9.93 6.06
N ALA A 668 36.30 -10.67 5.63
CA ALA A 668 35.03 -10.75 6.32
C ALA A 668 35.17 -11.45 7.69
N LEU A 669 35.86 -12.60 7.74
CA LEU A 669 36.07 -13.35 8.99
C LEU A 669 36.88 -12.56 10.01
N VAL A 670 37.94 -11.87 9.59
CA VAL A 670 38.74 -10.95 10.41
C VAL A 670 37.88 -9.78 10.91
N THR A 671 36.98 -9.25 10.08
CA THR A 671 36.05 -8.19 10.52
C THR A 671 35.14 -8.67 11.65
N VAL A 672 34.61 -9.90 11.56
CA VAL A 672 33.82 -10.50 12.64
C VAL A 672 34.69 -10.76 13.88
N ALA A 673 35.93 -11.23 13.71
CA ALA A 673 36.89 -11.42 14.79
C ALA A 673 37.19 -10.11 15.55
N ARG A 674 37.48 -9.02 14.83
CA ARG A 674 37.69 -7.67 15.40
C ARG A 674 36.51 -7.19 16.25
N ARG A 675 35.29 -7.43 15.78
CA ARG A 675 34.07 -7.07 16.53
C ARG A 675 33.96 -7.86 17.84
N GLN A 676 34.22 -9.15 17.78
CA GLN A 676 34.22 -10.01 18.97
C GLN A 676 35.31 -9.60 19.96
N ASP A 677 36.50 -9.23 19.47
CA ASP A 677 37.56 -8.68 20.31
C ASP A 677 37.17 -7.35 20.96
N ALA A 678 36.50 -6.46 20.23
CA ALA A 678 35.99 -5.22 20.78
C ALA A 678 34.91 -5.46 21.86
N ALA A 679 34.01 -6.42 21.63
CA ALA A 679 33.00 -6.82 22.62
C ALA A 679 33.64 -7.43 23.87
N ASN A 680 34.61 -8.33 23.71
CA ASN A 680 35.38 -8.92 24.80
C ASN A 680 36.13 -7.84 25.60
N LEU A 681 36.76 -6.89 24.91
CA LEU A 681 37.44 -5.77 25.55
C LEU A 681 36.48 -4.92 26.36
N SER A 682 35.30 -4.60 25.81
CA SER A 682 34.25 -3.84 26.51
C SER A 682 33.79 -4.57 27.78
N MET A 683 33.56 -5.89 27.69
CA MET A 683 33.19 -6.73 28.83
C MET A 683 34.26 -6.69 29.93
N TRP A 684 35.54 -6.87 29.57
CA TRP A 684 36.65 -6.82 30.52
C TRP A 684 36.79 -5.44 31.18
N ARG A 685 36.61 -4.36 30.41
CA ARG A 685 36.58 -2.99 30.95
C ARG A 685 35.43 -2.79 31.92
N THR A 686 34.25 -3.28 31.59
CA THR A 686 33.06 -3.21 32.46
C THR A 686 33.26 -3.98 33.76
N LEU A 687 33.90 -5.16 33.68
CA LEU A 687 34.23 -5.95 34.85
C LEU A 687 35.27 -5.27 35.74
N ALA A 688 36.26 -4.60 35.15
CA ALA A 688 37.24 -3.80 35.88
C ALA A 688 36.60 -2.59 36.58
N GLU A 689 35.65 -1.89 35.92
CA GLU A 689 34.85 -0.82 36.54
C GLU A 689 34.00 -1.36 37.71
N ALA A 690 33.34 -2.51 37.52
CA ALA A 690 32.55 -3.15 38.57
C ALA A 690 33.43 -3.58 39.77
N LYS A 691 34.65 -4.06 39.50
CA LYS A 691 35.66 -4.35 40.54
C LYS A 691 36.02 -3.08 41.31
N ALA A 692 36.31 -1.97 40.61
CA ALA A 692 36.65 -0.69 41.25
C ALA A 692 35.53 -0.18 42.16
N LEU A 693 34.27 -0.28 41.72
CA LEU A 693 33.09 0.04 42.55
C LEU A 693 32.96 -0.88 43.77
N ALA A 694 33.19 -2.18 43.62
CA ALA A 694 33.13 -3.13 44.72
C ALA A 694 34.23 -2.87 45.76
N VAL A 695 35.41 -2.43 45.33
CA VAL A 695 36.51 -1.99 46.21
C VAL A 695 36.11 -0.70 46.94
N ALA A 696 35.63 0.32 46.21
CA ALA A 696 35.17 1.58 46.79
C ALA A 696 34.03 1.39 47.80
N TRP A 697 33.13 0.43 47.57
CA TRP A 697 32.07 0.06 48.52
C TRP A 697 32.62 -0.51 49.83
N ARG A 698 33.69 -1.33 49.77
CA ARG A 698 34.37 -1.87 50.97
C ARG A 698 35.12 -0.79 51.75
N GLU A 699 35.60 0.25 51.08
CA GLU A 699 36.31 1.39 51.69
C GLU A 699 35.37 2.41 52.34
N GLY A 700 34.07 2.36 52.00
CA GLY A 700 33.00 3.08 52.69
C GLY A 700 32.24 4.10 51.81
N PRO A 701 31.22 4.77 52.38
CA PRO A 701 30.24 5.55 51.59
C PRO A 701 30.83 6.76 50.86
N LYS A 702 31.93 7.34 51.35
CA LYS A 702 32.62 8.46 50.67
C LYS A 702 33.37 8.00 49.42
N ALA A 703 34.06 6.87 49.50
CA ALA A 703 34.79 6.29 48.37
C ALA A 703 33.82 5.83 47.28
N LEU A 704 32.72 5.17 47.66
CA LEU A 704 31.64 4.81 46.72
C LEU A 704 31.02 6.04 46.05
N GLY A 705 30.74 7.10 46.82
CA GLY A 705 30.21 8.35 46.27
C GLY A 705 31.14 8.97 45.21
N SER A 706 32.45 8.97 45.46
CA SER A 706 33.45 9.46 44.49
C SER A 706 33.48 8.61 43.23
N ALA A 707 33.54 7.28 43.36
CA ALA A 707 33.59 6.37 42.21
C ALA A 707 32.34 6.46 41.32
N LEU A 708 31.16 6.67 41.93
CA LEU A 708 29.91 6.90 41.20
C LEU A 708 29.90 8.25 40.47
N VAL A 709 30.45 9.31 41.07
CA VAL A 709 30.58 10.61 40.40
C VAL A 709 31.48 10.50 39.17
N THR A 710 32.61 9.79 39.26
CA THR A 710 33.51 9.53 38.13
C THR A 710 32.80 8.80 36.96
N LEU A 711 31.97 7.79 37.26
CA LEU A 711 31.20 7.10 36.23
C LEU A 711 30.13 7.98 35.58
N VAL A 712 29.45 8.81 36.40
CA VAL A 712 28.40 9.72 35.90
C VAL A 712 28.99 10.87 35.09
N SER A 713 30.24 11.29 35.36
CA SER A 713 30.96 12.28 34.54
C SER A 713 31.50 11.70 33.22
N GLY A 714 31.43 10.38 33.01
CA GLY A 714 31.96 9.68 31.84
C GLY A 714 33.45 9.35 31.94
N ASP A 715 34.05 9.50 33.12
CA ASP A 715 35.42 9.12 33.41
C ASP A 715 35.50 7.64 33.87
N THR A 716 36.72 7.10 33.95
CA THR A 716 36.98 5.68 34.26
C THR A 716 37.55 5.51 35.66
N ASN A 717 37.10 4.50 36.41
CA ASN A 717 37.71 4.13 37.69
C ASN A 717 38.74 2.99 37.55
N ARG A 718 39.08 2.59 36.33
CA ARG A 718 40.08 1.55 36.03
C ARG A 718 41.49 2.08 36.30
N THR A 719 42.37 1.23 36.84
CA THR A 719 43.78 1.59 37.05
C THR A 719 44.66 1.20 35.86
N ALA A 720 45.88 1.74 35.79
CA ALA A 720 46.87 1.29 34.81
C ALA A 720 47.17 -0.21 34.93
N GLU A 721 47.11 -0.76 36.15
CA GLU A 721 47.26 -2.22 36.39
C GLU A 721 46.09 -3.02 35.81
N ASP A 722 44.86 -2.47 35.85
CA ASP A 722 43.70 -3.08 35.19
C ASP A 722 43.86 -3.08 33.68
N ASP A 723 44.32 -1.99 33.07
CA ASP A 723 44.57 -1.93 31.64
C ASP A 723 45.70 -2.87 31.19
N LEU A 724 46.77 -3.01 31.98
CA LEU A 724 47.81 -4.01 31.75
C LEU A 724 47.25 -5.43 31.86
N ALA A 725 46.47 -5.74 32.90
CA ALA A 725 45.86 -7.06 33.09
C ALA A 725 44.89 -7.40 31.94
N ILE A 726 44.04 -6.46 31.53
CA ILE A 726 43.15 -6.61 30.37
C ILE A 726 43.96 -6.87 29.10
N SER A 727 45.06 -6.14 28.89
CA SER A 727 45.93 -6.32 27.72
C SER A 727 46.61 -7.70 27.69
N LEU A 728 46.93 -8.31 28.84
CA LEU A 728 47.59 -9.61 28.92
C LEU A 728 46.61 -10.78 28.86
N ILE A 729 45.41 -10.61 29.42
CA ILE A 729 44.43 -11.69 29.61
C ILE A 729 43.43 -11.78 28.45
N ARG A 730 43.13 -10.67 27.75
CA ARG A 730 42.16 -10.73 26.64
C ARG A 730 42.70 -11.62 25.51
N SER A 731 41.86 -12.57 25.08
CA SER A 731 42.11 -13.34 23.86
C SER A 731 42.19 -12.39 22.66
N ASP A 732 43.10 -12.68 21.74
CA ASP A 732 43.30 -11.93 20.49
C ASP A 732 42.71 -12.75 19.34
N ILE A 733 41.40 -12.58 19.14
CA ILE A 733 40.62 -13.35 18.17
C ILE A 733 41.00 -12.91 16.75
N GLU A 734 41.34 -11.65 16.51
CA GLU A 734 41.86 -11.16 15.24
C GLU A 734 43.16 -11.87 14.85
N LEU A 735 44.14 -11.95 15.75
CA LEU A 735 45.40 -12.63 15.49
C LEU A 735 45.19 -14.12 15.23
N GLU A 736 44.36 -14.77 16.04
CA GLU A 736 44.07 -16.20 15.87
C GLU A 736 43.36 -16.48 14.55
N GLN A 737 42.36 -15.65 14.19
CA GLN A 737 41.69 -15.76 12.90
C GLN A 737 42.67 -15.56 11.74
N THR A 738 43.56 -14.58 11.83
CA THR A 738 44.56 -14.30 10.79
C THR A 738 45.48 -15.49 10.56
N ARG A 739 45.91 -16.20 11.62
CA ARG A 739 46.71 -17.44 11.50
C ARG A 739 45.94 -18.56 10.81
N VAL A 740 44.67 -18.74 11.16
CA VAL A 740 43.79 -19.74 10.54
C VAL A 740 43.64 -19.45 9.04
N ASP A 741 43.48 -18.19 8.67
CA ASP A 741 43.36 -17.74 7.27
C ASP A 741 44.67 -17.92 6.49
N GLU A 742 45.83 -17.61 7.10
CA GLU A 742 47.16 -17.87 6.51
C GLU A 742 47.40 -19.37 6.26
N GLN A 743 47.01 -20.24 7.21
CA GLN A 743 47.11 -21.70 7.06
C GLN A 743 46.19 -22.21 5.94
N ARG A 744 44.98 -21.67 5.82
CA ARG A 744 44.04 -22.00 4.74
C ARG A 744 44.61 -21.58 3.38
N THR A 745 45.18 -20.38 3.29
CA THR A 745 45.86 -19.88 2.09
C THR A 745 47.03 -20.78 1.66
N ALA A 746 47.83 -21.28 2.62
CA ALA A 746 48.91 -22.23 2.32
C ALA A 746 48.40 -23.58 1.79
N THR A 747 47.26 -24.05 2.32
CA THR A 747 46.60 -25.28 1.86
C THR A 747 46.09 -25.14 0.42
N LEU A 748 45.45 -24.01 0.10
CA LEU A 748 44.98 -23.70 -1.26
C LEU A 748 46.14 -23.55 -2.24
N THR A 749 47.24 -22.92 -1.82
CA THR A 749 48.47 -22.82 -2.62
C THR A 749 48.97 -24.20 -3.03
N SER A 750 49.06 -25.13 -2.06
CA SER A 750 49.51 -26.51 -2.30
C SER A 750 48.57 -27.26 -3.25
N ALA A 751 47.24 -27.11 -3.08
CA ALA A 751 46.25 -27.75 -3.95
C ALA A 751 46.34 -27.25 -5.40
N LEU A 752 46.46 -25.94 -5.59
CA LEU A 752 46.61 -25.35 -6.93
C LEU A 752 47.95 -25.70 -7.59
N GLU A 753 49.03 -25.81 -6.82
CA GLU A 753 50.33 -26.24 -7.31
C GLU A 753 50.30 -27.71 -7.79
N ALA A 754 49.58 -28.59 -7.09
CA ALA A 754 49.35 -29.97 -7.55
C ALA A 754 48.58 -30.01 -8.89
N LEU A 755 47.58 -29.15 -9.07
CA LEU A 755 46.83 -29.04 -10.34
C LEU A 755 47.70 -28.50 -11.49
N ARG A 756 48.51 -27.47 -11.22
CA ARG A 756 49.36 -26.81 -12.24
C ARG A 756 50.56 -27.65 -12.64
N SER A 757 51.20 -28.33 -11.69
CA SER A 757 52.32 -29.24 -11.97
C SER A 757 51.87 -30.43 -12.84
N GLY A 758 50.68 -30.97 -12.59
CA GLY A 758 50.09 -32.02 -13.42
C GLY A 758 49.77 -31.59 -14.87
N ALA A 759 49.62 -30.28 -15.14
CA ALA A 759 49.27 -29.73 -16.45
C ALA A 759 50.47 -29.16 -17.23
N GLY A 760 51.71 -29.35 -16.75
CA GLY A 760 52.93 -28.89 -17.44
C GLY A 760 53.50 -27.55 -16.94
N GLY A 761 53.05 -27.04 -15.79
CA GLY A 761 53.69 -25.95 -15.03
C GLY A 761 53.89 -24.63 -15.79
N GLY A 762 53.06 -23.62 -15.52
CA GLY A 762 53.31 -22.26 -16.00
C GLY A 762 54.56 -21.64 -15.35
N PRO A 763 55.25 -20.67 -15.99
CA PRO A 763 56.49 -20.07 -15.49
C PRO A 763 56.31 -19.25 -14.19
N VAL A 764 55.07 -18.84 -13.88
CA VAL A 764 54.76 -18.03 -12.70
C VAL A 764 54.46 -18.93 -11.49
N PRO A 765 55.09 -18.73 -10.32
CA PRO A 765 54.79 -19.48 -9.10
C PRO A 765 53.33 -19.31 -8.67
N THR A 766 52.70 -20.38 -8.17
CA THR A 766 51.29 -20.37 -7.74
C THR A 766 51.01 -19.32 -6.67
N ALA A 767 51.92 -19.17 -5.70
CA ALA A 767 51.83 -18.13 -4.67
C ALA A 767 51.80 -16.71 -5.25
N THR A 768 52.53 -16.44 -6.34
CA THR A 768 52.53 -15.13 -6.99
C THR A 768 51.19 -14.83 -7.68
N LEU A 769 50.56 -15.84 -8.25
CA LEU A 769 49.24 -15.72 -8.89
C LEU A 769 48.12 -15.52 -7.86
N LEU A 770 48.15 -16.29 -6.77
CA LEU A 770 47.26 -16.09 -5.62
C LEU A 770 47.40 -14.67 -5.07
N ALA A 771 48.63 -14.21 -4.84
CA ALA A 771 48.90 -12.86 -4.38
C ALA A 771 48.42 -11.78 -5.38
N ALA A 772 48.48 -12.05 -6.69
CA ALA A 772 47.97 -11.14 -7.70
C ALA A 772 46.45 -10.94 -7.61
N GLY A 773 45.71 -12.02 -7.34
CA GLY A 773 44.29 -11.97 -7.03
C GLY A 773 43.99 -11.29 -5.70
N ALA A 774 44.70 -11.70 -4.63
CA ALA A 774 44.52 -11.17 -3.29
C ALA A 774 44.73 -9.64 -3.22
N ARG A 775 45.69 -9.10 -3.98
CA ARG A 775 45.91 -7.63 -4.07
C ARG A 775 44.72 -6.84 -4.63
N ARG A 776 43.76 -7.50 -5.26
CA ARG A 776 42.54 -6.87 -5.79
C ARG A 776 41.37 -6.89 -4.77
N ALA A 777 41.50 -7.62 -3.68
CA ALA A 777 40.55 -7.71 -2.57
C ALA A 777 40.97 -6.81 -1.38
N PRO A 778 40.14 -6.67 -0.33
CA PRO A 778 40.49 -5.86 0.84
C PRO A 778 41.80 -6.29 1.50
N ALA A 779 42.66 -5.32 1.83
CA ALA A 779 43.95 -5.57 2.45
C ALA A 779 43.79 -6.06 3.91
N LEU A 780 44.60 -7.03 4.29
CA LEU A 780 44.68 -7.57 5.65
C LEU A 780 46.09 -7.44 6.19
N ALA A 781 46.19 -7.26 7.51
CA ALA A 781 47.46 -7.36 8.21
C ALA A 781 47.90 -8.83 8.27
N THR A 782 49.19 -9.08 8.25
CA THR A 782 49.73 -10.43 8.49
C THR A 782 49.78 -10.72 9.98
N SER A 783 49.85 -12.00 10.34
CA SER A 783 50.01 -12.42 11.74
C SER A 783 51.26 -11.80 12.38
N ASP A 784 52.37 -11.69 11.63
CA ASP A 784 53.60 -11.01 12.09
C ASP A 784 53.38 -9.52 12.38
N GLN A 785 52.62 -8.81 11.55
CA GLN A 785 52.29 -7.40 11.76
C GLN A 785 51.45 -7.22 13.03
N LEU A 786 50.44 -8.08 13.22
CA LEU A 786 49.57 -8.05 14.40
C LEU A 786 50.34 -8.39 15.69
N ILE A 787 51.25 -9.37 15.65
CA ILE A 787 52.15 -9.68 16.78
C ILE A 787 53.00 -8.46 17.14
N GLY A 788 53.52 -7.75 16.13
CA GLY A 788 54.28 -6.51 16.31
C GLY A 788 53.46 -5.41 17.00
N VAL A 789 52.24 -5.17 16.51
CA VAL A 789 51.30 -4.20 17.11
C VAL A 789 50.96 -4.59 18.55
N ARG A 790 50.72 -5.87 18.81
CA ARG A 790 50.35 -6.37 20.14
C ARG A 790 51.46 -6.23 21.16
N ARG A 791 52.69 -6.53 20.74
CA ARG A 791 53.88 -6.34 21.56
C ARG A 791 54.05 -4.87 21.94
N GLN A 792 53.77 -3.95 21.02
CA GLN A 792 53.82 -2.52 21.31
C GLN A 792 52.76 -2.12 22.33
N GLU A 793 51.52 -2.61 22.19
CA GLU A 793 50.45 -2.35 23.16
C GLU A 793 50.79 -2.84 24.58
N HIS A 794 51.41 -4.03 24.71
CA HIS A 794 51.87 -4.53 26.01
C HIS A 794 52.97 -3.66 26.62
N LEU A 795 53.90 -3.16 25.80
CA LEU A 795 54.97 -2.28 26.25
C LEU A 795 54.42 -0.92 26.69
N ASP A 796 53.45 -0.36 25.96
CA ASP A 796 52.81 0.91 26.29
C ASP A 796 51.99 0.79 27.60
N ALA A 797 51.22 -0.28 27.78
CA ALA A 797 50.48 -0.55 29.01
C ALA A 797 51.43 -0.78 30.22
N LEU A 798 52.55 -1.46 30.01
CA LEU A 798 53.56 -1.65 31.04
C LEU A 798 54.25 -0.33 31.41
N ALA A 799 54.53 0.53 30.43
CA ALA A 799 55.11 1.85 30.66
C ALA A 799 54.19 2.71 31.54
N LEU A 800 52.88 2.70 31.30
CA LEU A 800 51.89 3.40 32.13
C LEU A 800 51.89 2.89 33.58
N VAL A 801 51.95 1.57 33.79
CA VAL A 801 52.04 0.98 35.15
C VAL A 801 53.36 1.35 35.83
N LEU A 802 54.46 1.38 35.10
CA LEU A 802 55.75 1.79 35.64
C LEU A 802 55.76 3.28 36.01
N ASP A 803 55.16 4.15 35.18
CA ASP A 803 55.05 5.59 35.46
C ASP A 803 54.16 5.87 36.68
N ASP A 804 53.04 5.15 36.80
CA ASP A 804 52.14 5.18 37.97
C ASP A 804 52.86 4.68 39.26
N ARG A 805 53.73 3.67 39.14
CA ARG A 805 54.54 3.12 40.25
C ARG A 805 55.82 3.89 40.55
N ILE A 806 56.28 4.76 39.65
CA ILE A 806 57.41 5.68 39.88
C ILE A 806 56.89 6.98 40.53
N SER A 807 55.62 7.33 40.31
CA SER A 807 54.95 8.47 40.95
C SER A 807 54.59 8.38 42.46
N PRO A 808 54.71 7.28 43.22
CA PRO A 808 54.35 7.27 44.64
C PRO A 808 55.54 7.58 45.58
N ARG A 809 56.66 8.14 45.08
CA ARG A 809 57.81 8.49 45.95
C ARG A 809 58.33 9.93 45.87
N HIS A 810 57.72 10.79 45.07
CA HIS A 810 58.12 12.19 44.95
C HIS A 810 57.00 13.19 45.30
N GLU A 811 56.18 12.91 46.31
CA GLU A 811 55.32 13.96 46.89
C GLU A 811 54.97 13.73 48.38
N VAL A 812 55.92 13.23 49.18
CA VAL A 812 55.81 13.20 50.66
C VAL A 812 56.36 14.49 51.29
N LEU A 813 56.73 15.50 50.50
CA LEU A 813 57.33 16.75 51.01
C LEU A 813 56.80 18.00 50.30
N ALA A 814 55.48 18.18 50.23
CA ALA A 814 54.87 19.51 50.11
C ALA A 814 53.38 19.48 50.49
N SER A 815 52.97 20.45 51.31
CA SER A 815 51.60 20.79 51.71
C SER A 815 50.89 19.89 52.74
N LYS A 816 51.23 20.08 54.02
CA LYS A 816 50.20 20.11 55.07
C LYS A 816 49.48 21.47 54.99
N ALA A 817 48.73 21.71 53.92
CA ALA A 817 47.77 22.81 53.87
C ALA A 817 46.38 22.18 53.68
N PRO A 818 45.36 22.58 54.44
CA PRO A 818 44.01 22.07 54.25
C PRO A 818 43.55 22.40 52.84
N ALA A 819 43.09 21.39 52.10
CA ALA A 819 42.55 21.55 50.76
C ALA A 819 41.35 22.52 50.75
N PRO A 820 41.10 23.24 49.64
CA PRO A 820 39.93 24.09 49.49
C PRO A 820 38.65 23.31 49.81
N GLU A 821 37.71 23.92 50.51
CA GLU A 821 36.48 23.22 50.87
C GLU A 821 35.63 22.95 49.61
N ALA A 822 34.81 21.89 49.63
CA ALA A 822 34.02 21.49 48.45
C ALA A 822 33.15 22.61 47.86
N HIS A 823 32.72 23.56 48.69
CA HIS A 823 31.93 24.70 48.23
C HIS A 823 32.78 25.79 47.56
N GLU A 824 34.05 25.93 47.90
CA GLU A 824 35.00 26.87 47.27
C GLU A 824 35.43 26.37 45.89
N LEU A 825 35.70 25.06 45.76
CA LEU A 825 35.96 24.41 44.46
C LEU A 825 34.76 24.57 43.51
N TYR A 826 33.56 24.38 44.05
CA TYR A 826 32.33 24.55 43.28
C TYR A 826 32.13 25.99 42.82
N THR A 827 32.31 26.98 43.71
CA THR A 827 32.26 28.40 43.34
C THR A 827 33.32 28.77 42.30
N ALA A 828 34.54 28.24 42.40
CA ALA A 828 35.59 28.46 41.40
C ALA A 828 35.25 27.88 40.04
N GLU A 829 34.65 26.69 39.97
CA GLU A 829 34.19 26.08 38.72
C GLU A 829 33.08 26.90 38.07
N ARG A 830 32.15 27.44 38.86
CA ARG A 830 31.09 28.33 38.34
C ARG A 830 31.66 29.63 37.78
N LEU A 831 32.67 30.20 38.43
CA LEU A 831 33.40 31.37 37.93
C LEU A 831 34.17 31.06 36.63
N ARG A 832 34.82 29.89 36.53
CA ARG A 832 35.53 29.45 35.31
C ARG A 832 34.59 29.27 34.13
N ARG A 833 33.41 28.68 34.34
CA ARG A 833 32.37 28.58 33.30
C ARG A 833 31.85 29.94 32.85
N ALA A 834 31.83 30.91 33.74
CA ALA A 834 31.51 32.30 33.41
C ALA A 834 32.69 33.09 32.80
N GLY A 835 33.82 32.43 32.52
CA GLY A 835 34.97 33.00 31.82
C GLY A 835 36.05 33.61 32.71
N PHE A 836 35.99 33.44 34.03
CA PHE A 836 37.01 33.95 34.96
C PHE A 836 38.14 32.93 35.16
N THR A 837 39.39 33.41 35.17
CA THR A 837 40.54 32.61 35.61
C THR A 837 40.65 32.69 37.14
N VAL A 838 40.62 31.53 37.80
CA VAL A 838 40.65 31.41 39.27
C VAL A 838 41.82 30.54 39.71
N ASP A 839 42.74 31.13 40.49
CA ASP A 839 43.91 30.46 41.06
C ASP A 839 43.80 30.43 42.59
N PHE A 840 43.70 29.25 43.20
CA PHE A 840 43.58 29.15 44.66
C PHE A 840 44.88 29.54 45.37
N LEU A 841 44.76 30.27 46.47
CA LEU A 841 45.90 30.62 47.30
C LEU A 841 46.10 29.60 48.43
N PRO A 842 47.35 29.21 48.74
CA PRO A 842 47.62 28.29 49.86
C PRO A 842 47.31 28.97 51.19
N ARG A 843 46.52 28.30 52.05
CA ARG A 843 46.20 28.77 53.41
C ARG A 843 47.46 28.77 54.29
N ALA A 844 47.80 29.92 54.88
CA ALA A 844 48.88 30.03 55.87
C ALA A 844 48.32 29.83 57.29
N ASP A 845 49.03 29.05 58.12
CA ASP A 845 48.52 28.49 59.38
C ASP A 845 48.11 29.50 60.48
N ASP A 846 48.39 30.81 60.35
CA ASP A 846 48.09 31.80 61.41
C ASP A 846 47.67 33.22 60.93
N ALA A 847 47.16 33.38 59.70
CA ALA A 847 46.61 34.67 59.24
C ALA A 847 45.33 34.53 58.41
N LYS A 848 44.41 35.50 58.51
CA LYS A 848 43.20 35.60 57.66
C LYS A 848 43.63 35.79 56.21
N SER A 849 43.58 34.72 55.42
CA SER A 849 44.09 34.66 54.05
C SER A 849 42.92 34.52 53.07
N PRO A 850 42.91 35.29 51.97
CA PRO A 850 41.91 35.13 50.91
C PRO A 850 42.00 33.75 50.23
N ASP A 851 40.85 33.26 49.76
CA ASP A 851 40.73 31.92 49.16
C ASP A 851 41.39 31.82 47.76
N ALA A 852 41.30 32.86 46.91
CA ALA A 852 41.78 32.78 45.53
C ALA A 852 42.24 34.12 44.93
N LEU A 853 42.95 34.04 43.81
CA LEU A 853 43.21 35.13 42.87
C LEU A 853 42.26 35.03 41.68
N ILE A 854 41.61 36.14 41.33
CA ILE A 854 40.82 36.28 40.11
C ILE A 854 41.32 37.51 39.37
N GLY A 855 41.85 37.32 38.17
CA GLY A 855 42.46 38.41 37.38
C GLY A 855 43.68 39.05 38.07
N GLY A 856 44.39 38.31 38.92
CA GLY A 856 45.56 38.79 39.68
C GLY A 856 45.24 39.51 40.99
N GLU A 857 43.96 39.68 41.33
CA GLU A 857 43.49 40.33 42.56
C GLU A 857 42.98 39.28 43.57
N THR A 858 43.07 39.55 44.88
CA THR A 858 42.65 38.59 45.91
C THR A 858 41.15 38.60 46.18
N TRP A 859 40.55 37.43 46.32
CA TRP A 859 39.11 37.22 46.54
C TRP A 859 38.84 36.19 47.64
N GLU A 860 37.79 36.46 48.40
CA GLU A 860 37.26 35.55 49.42
C GLU A 860 35.93 34.93 48.96
N PHE A 861 35.75 33.62 49.09
CA PHE A 861 34.55 32.91 48.67
C PHE A 861 33.63 32.59 49.85
N LYS A 862 32.32 32.78 49.66
CA LYS A 862 31.30 32.38 50.63
C LYS A 862 30.08 31.79 49.92
N ALA A 863 29.69 30.58 50.32
CA ALA A 863 28.45 29.93 49.87
C ALA A 863 27.50 29.72 51.07
N PRO A 864 26.72 30.75 51.48
CA PRO A 864 25.88 30.67 52.66
C PRO A 864 24.70 29.70 52.48
N PHE A 865 24.32 29.01 53.56
CA PHE A 865 23.19 28.07 53.57
C PHE A 865 21.92 28.62 54.24
N GLY A 866 22.03 29.70 55.02
CA GLY A 866 20.91 30.25 55.80
C GLY A 866 19.92 31.09 54.99
N SER A 867 18.71 31.26 55.53
CA SER A 867 17.59 32.03 54.94
C SER A 867 17.24 33.31 55.72
N GLY A 868 18.06 33.72 56.68
CA GLY A 868 17.75 34.85 57.56
C GLY A 868 17.94 36.21 56.89
N SER A 869 17.26 37.23 57.42
CA SER A 869 17.30 38.62 56.93
C SER A 869 18.66 39.33 57.09
N GLY A 870 19.64 38.67 57.72
CA GLY A 870 21.01 39.16 57.84
C GLY A 870 22.08 38.14 57.42
N THR A 871 21.68 37.02 56.81
CA THR A 871 22.62 35.92 56.50
C THR A 871 23.71 36.37 55.54
N ILE A 872 23.37 37.09 54.47
CA ILE A 872 24.36 37.57 53.49
C ILE A 872 25.19 38.71 54.09
N THR A 873 24.54 39.66 54.77
CA THR A 873 25.23 40.78 55.44
C THR A 873 26.26 40.29 56.46
N GLN A 874 25.98 39.20 57.17
CA GLN A 874 26.90 38.59 58.13
C GLN A 874 28.04 37.83 57.43
N ALA A 875 27.76 37.08 56.35
CA ALA A 875 28.77 36.42 55.55
C ALA A 875 29.78 37.45 54.97
N VAL A 876 29.27 38.55 54.40
CA VAL A 876 30.08 39.66 53.89
C VAL A 876 30.86 40.35 55.02
N ARG A 877 30.27 40.53 56.20
CA ARG A 877 30.95 41.14 57.37
C ARG A 877 32.22 40.39 57.77
N TYR A 878 32.21 39.06 57.69
CA TYR A 878 33.39 38.26 58.03
C TYR A 878 34.36 38.15 56.85
N ALA A 879 33.85 37.99 55.63
CA ALA A 879 34.68 37.87 54.43
C ALA A 879 35.55 39.12 54.18
N ARG A 880 35.03 40.32 54.48
CA ARG A 880 35.77 41.59 54.30
C ARG A 880 37.05 41.69 55.13
N GLU A 881 37.16 40.90 56.21
CA GLU A 881 38.37 40.89 57.04
C GLU A 881 39.50 40.10 56.38
N GLN A 882 39.19 39.31 55.35
CA GLN A 882 40.12 38.45 54.60
C GLN A 882 40.47 39.05 53.23
N SER A 883 39.48 39.64 52.54
CA SER A 883 39.70 40.38 51.29
C SER A 883 38.72 41.55 51.14
N PRO A 884 39.15 42.69 50.54
CA PRO A 884 38.23 43.74 50.12
C PRO A 884 37.32 43.32 48.95
N ARG A 885 37.58 42.18 48.30
CA ARG A 885 36.75 41.63 47.21
C ARG A 885 36.18 40.26 47.59
N VAL A 886 34.87 40.11 47.47
CA VAL A 886 34.15 38.93 47.98
C VAL A 886 33.25 38.32 46.91
N VAL A 887 33.20 37.00 46.83
CA VAL A 887 32.23 36.25 46.02
C VAL A 887 31.19 35.61 46.94
N ILE A 888 29.92 35.88 46.69
CA ILE A 888 28.78 35.24 47.33
C ILE A 888 28.10 34.30 46.34
N ASP A 889 28.23 32.99 46.56
CA ASP A 889 27.59 31.96 45.73
C ASP A 889 26.26 31.51 46.34
N LEU A 890 25.16 31.79 45.64
CA LEU A 890 23.81 31.47 46.10
C LEU A 890 23.35 30.05 45.74
N ALA A 891 24.19 29.21 45.13
CA ALA A 891 23.84 27.84 44.74
C ALA A 891 23.16 27.03 45.85
N ARG A 892 23.57 27.27 47.10
CA ARG A 892 23.10 26.57 48.29
C ARG A 892 22.25 27.46 49.21
N CYS A 893 21.99 28.70 48.81
CA CYS A 893 21.26 29.67 49.61
C CYS A 893 19.78 29.69 49.19
N PRO A 894 18.83 29.47 50.11
CA PRO A 894 17.40 29.50 49.80
C PRO A 894 16.83 30.92 49.64
N LEU A 895 17.61 31.98 49.90
CA LEU A 895 17.16 33.36 49.71
C LEU A 895 16.84 33.64 48.24
N ALA A 896 15.82 34.47 48.01
CA ALA A 896 15.57 35.05 46.70
C ALA A 896 16.76 35.93 46.30
N VAL A 897 17.13 35.93 45.02
CA VAL A 897 18.31 36.66 44.52
C VAL A 897 18.19 38.14 44.84
N GLU A 898 16.99 38.72 44.70
CA GLU A 898 16.71 40.13 45.00
C GLU A 898 16.96 40.46 46.46
N GLU A 899 16.60 39.55 47.37
CA GLU A 899 16.83 39.73 48.81
C GLU A 899 18.32 39.59 49.16
N ALA A 900 19.02 38.64 48.53
CA ALA A 900 20.46 38.51 48.71
C ALA A 900 21.21 39.75 48.20
N VAL A 901 20.84 40.28 47.03
CA VAL A 901 21.40 41.52 46.48
C VAL A 901 21.09 42.72 47.37
N ARG A 902 19.85 42.85 47.88
CA ARG A 902 19.51 43.91 48.86
C ARG A 902 20.40 43.86 50.11
N GLN A 903 20.70 42.67 50.61
CA GLN A 903 21.58 42.49 51.76
C GLN A 903 23.05 42.80 51.43
N VAL A 904 23.54 42.43 50.23
CA VAL A 904 24.87 42.82 49.75
C VAL A 904 25.00 44.34 49.65
N ASP A 905 24.02 45.01 49.05
CA ASP A 905 24.01 46.48 48.93
C ASP A 905 23.98 47.17 50.29
N ALA A 906 23.20 46.62 51.24
CA ALA A 906 23.18 47.12 52.61
C ALA A 906 24.52 46.92 53.32
N ALA A 907 25.23 45.81 53.04
CA ALA A 907 26.56 45.55 53.57
C ALA A 907 27.62 46.48 52.96
N LEU A 908 27.58 46.70 51.64
CA LEU A 908 28.46 47.63 50.93
C LEU A 908 28.31 49.08 51.44
N ARG A 909 27.08 49.55 51.65
CA ARG A 909 26.85 50.88 52.28
C ARG A 909 27.29 50.97 53.73
N ARG A 910 27.35 49.85 54.44
CA ARG A 910 27.66 49.80 55.88
C ARG A 910 29.15 49.62 56.17
N TYR A 911 29.91 49.08 55.22
CA TYR A 911 31.30 48.68 55.43
C TYR A 911 32.22 49.33 54.39
N ASP A 912 33.15 50.16 54.85
CA ASP A 912 34.09 50.98 54.07
C ASP A 912 35.30 50.21 53.51
N ARG A 913 35.43 48.92 53.84
CA ARG A 913 36.57 48.05 53.45
C ARG A 913 36.25 47.08 52.31
N LEU A 914 35.16 47.29 51.58
CA LEU A 914 34.76 46.45 50.44
C LEU A 914 34.86 47.24 49.14
N ASP A 915 35.55 46.68 48.15
CA ASP A 915 35.72 47.28 46.83
C ASP A 915 34.66 46.75 45.86
N VAL A 916 34.44 45.43 45.87
CA VAL A 916 33.52 44.71 44.98
C VAL A 916 32.96 43.47 45.68
N VAL A 917 31.67 43.20 45.48
CA VAL A 917 31.06 41.90 45.77
C VAL A 917 30.47 41.31 44.49
N LEU A 918 30.90 40.10 44.11
CA LEU A 918 30.28 39.31 43.04
C LEU A 918 29.24 38.38 43.64
N VAL A 919 28.02 38.39 43.12
CA VAL A 919 26.96 37.47 43.50
C VAL A 919 26.72 36.50 42.35
N ILE A 920 26.92 35.20 42.59
CA ILE A 920 26.58 34.16 41.62
C ILE A 920 25.18 33.66 41.95
N THR A 921 24.23 33.88 41.03
CA THR A 921 22.85 33.42 41.20
C THR A 921 22.76 31.89 41.12
N ARG A 922 21.61 31.30 41.45
CA ARG A 922 21.42 29.85 41.33
C ARG A 922 21.51 29.36 39.88
N ASP A 923 21.17 30.21 38.93
CA ASP A 923 21.20 29.87 37.50
C ASP A 923 22.58 30.14 36.84
N GLY A 924 23.53 30.72 37.59
CA GLY A 924 24.92 30.90 37.15
C GLY A 924 25.23 32.27 36.58
N GLU A 925 24.28 33.20 36.62
CA GLU A 925 24.50 34.60 36.29
C GLU A 925 25.35 35.28 37.38
N ILE A 926 26.27 36.16 36.97
CA ILE A 926 27.15 36.90 37.89
C ILE A 926 26.71 38.37 37.94
N LEU A 927 26.35 38.81 39.14
CA LEU A 927 25.97 40.18 39.43
C LEU A 927 27.09 40.88 40.21
N GLU A 928 27.70 41.89 39.62
CA GLU A 928 28.73 42.70 40.27
C GLU A 928 28.13 43.88 41.03
N ARG A 929 28.49 44.03 42.30
CA ARG A 929 28.04 45.12 43.18
C ARG A 929 29.24 45.88 43.74
N ARG A 930 29.15 47.21 43.74
CA ARG A 930 30.17 48.14 44.26
C ARG A 930 29.52 49.14 45.25
N PRO A 931 30.30 49.72 46.18
CA PRO A 931 29.79 50.66 47.20
C PRO A 931 29.01 51.85 46.66
#